data_AF-A0A2K8U7K6-F1
#
_entry.id   AF-A0A2K8U7K6-F1
#
_cell.length_a   1.000
_cell.length_b   1.000
_cell.length_c   1.000
_cell.angle_alpha   90.00
_cell.angle_beta   90.00
_cell.angle_gamma   90.00
#
_symmetry.space_group_name_H-M   'P 1'
#
loop_
_entity.id
_entity.type
_entity.pdbx_description
1 polymer ?
#
loop_
_entity_poly.entity_id
_entity_poly.type
_entity_poly.pdbx_seq_one_letter_code
_entity_poly.pdbx_strand_id
1 'polypeptide(L)'
;MFNPSTHAAPNNRVYYLGADSVLGLDLGSILNQKGLKLQIFESPDALVGAARQASPAVLILELGRLPPGTALESFIQALMREAVPRPELLCIAAADDIETRLQARRAGAQGLYMAPVTAADLAQKVIQISGIGSAERYRVLVVEDDPAQAKYVALLLRNSGLEPRVLGEPLKVLEAIRDFRPDLVLMDLYMPGANGDELTAIIRDQDEFFDLPIIFLSSERDLDKQMDALRLGGDSFIAKPVQRKLLIESIDHRIRMSRWLRERRQAVNRRDAATGLLQKDLFLRQLDRCVRSPSPPGDGCGLLQIEIDSPQETLDRLGVEGTERLLRQLELRLCKHMTSEESATRLGDFSYALLARRDDTRALTELAERLRGSLIDPGAPGEPPGEAAAGVAAGTTLSIGIGLFSPPADDAVTMISRGQKAAMVARLDGGNRSRRWAPAVAIGPALDEDAQIRALLEDAIPHRGLMLLFQPIVCLGQEAGELYEAQLRLRAPDGEHIPPNDFLPVAERCGLMPAIDRWVIQQALDVMDIQRVVHPRLRLLVHQAVASVAAPHWLPWFRDQIVQRNLVRLRPLLEFQIADVCHDVELSKALMVNLRKYGIQVCIANCAGTPAEVQLLAELAVNLAKLSFHTLTNTEQGELSGIVRGLRDQGIAVIAAGIEDPETVGRVWNCRPDFLQGNYLQMPSTELSFDFTKADYL
;
A
#
# COMPACT_ATOMS: atom_id res chain seq x y z
N MET A 1 -47.91 -2.68 38.51
CA MET A 1 -47.01 -1.51 38.68
C MET A 1 -45.58 -2.02 38.75
N PHE A 2 -44.89 -2.09 37.61
CA PHE A 2 -43.44 -2.33 37.58
C PHE A 2 -42.79 -1.04 37.08
N ASN A 3 -41.86 -0.56 37.89
CA ASN A 3 -41.25 0.77 37.83
C ASN A 3 -40.40 0.94 36.56
N PRO A 4 -40.61 1.98 35.73
CA PRO A 4 -39.67 2.33 34.68
C PRO A 4 -38.50 3.11 35.29
N SER A 5 -37.33 3.07 34.65
CA SER A 5 -36.14 3.89 34.91
C SER A 5 -35.22 3.46 36.06
N THR A 6 -34.26 2.60 35.74
CA THR A 6 -32.86 2.77 36.19
C THR A 6 -31.93 2.43 35.02
N HIS A 7 -31.96 3.26 33.97
CA HIS A 7 -30.78 3.34 33.10
C HIS A 7 -29.67 3.95 33.96
N ALA A 8 -28.73 3.12 34.41
CA ALA A 8 -27.49 3.63 34.99
C ALA A 8 -26.89 4.65 34.02
N ALA A 9 -26.54 5.84 34.52
CA ALA A 9 -25.94 6.87 33.68
C ALA A 9 -24.73 6.28 32.92
N PRO A 10 -24.57 6.57 31.62
CA PRO A 10 -23.46 6.02 30.85
C PRO A 10 -22.14 6.38 31.52
N ASN A 11 -21.31 5.37 31.78
CA ASN A 11 -20.05 5.54 32.48
C ASN A 11 -19.09 6.36 31.62
N ASN A 12 -18.93 7.64 31.93
CA ASN A 12 -18.17 8.58 31.09
C ASN A 12 -16.77 8.90 31.63
N ARG A 13 -16.27 8.12 32.58
CA ARG A 13 -15.00 8.36 33.23
C ARG A 13 -13.87 7.68 32.46
N VAL A 14 -12.77 8.39 32.24
CA VAL A 14 -11.53 7.86 31.68
C VAL A 14 -10.43 8.12 32.70
N TYR A 15 -9.69 7.09 33.10
CA TYR A 15 -8.58 7.22 34.02
C TYR A 15 -7.27 7.08 33.27
N TYR A 16 -6.31 7.97 33.54
CA TYR A 16 -4.99 7.96 32.94
C TYR A 16 -3.91 7.95 34.02
N LEU A 17 -3.06 6.94 34.01
CA LEU A 17 -1.82 6.91 34.78
C LEU A 17 -0.66 7.30 33.86
N GLY A 18 -0.12 8.49 34.06
CA GLY A 18 1.02 8.98 33.28
C GLY A 18 1.58 10.29 33.82
N ALA A 19 2.76 10.68 33.36
CA ALA A 19 3.45 11.87 33.87
C ALA A 19 3.59 13.03 32.89
N ASP A 20 3.19 12.81 31.63
CA ASP A 20 3.15 13.90 30.66
C ASP A 20 1.92 14.78 30.92
N SER A 21 2.15 15.91 31.59
CA SER A 21 1.13 16.91 31.89
C SER A 21 0.54 17.54 30.64
N VAL A 22 1.30 17.64 29.54
CA VAL A 22 0.83 18.22 28.27
C VAL A 22 -0.11 17.25 27.57
N LEU A 23 0.30 15.98 27.43
CA LEU A 23 -0.55 14.92 26.88
C LEU A 23 -1.86 14.78 27.67
N GLY A 24 -1.79 14.84 29.00
CA GLY A 24 -2.96 14.77 29.87
C GLY A 24 -3.93 15.94 29.67
N LEU A 25 -3.42 17.17 29.56
CA LEU A 25 -4.24 18.37 29.31
C LEU A 25 -4.91 18.33 27.94
N ASP A 26 -4.16 18.02 26.89
CA ASP A 26 -4.67 17.96 25.51
C ASP A 26 -5.69 16.84 25.34
N LEU A 27 -5.40 15.65 25.90
CA LEU A 27 -6.32 14.52 25.91
C LEU A 27 -7.61 14.88 26.66
N GLY A 28 -7.48 15.53 27.82
CA GLY A 28 -8.62 16.00 28.60
C GLY A 28 -9.51 16.98 27.84
N SER A 29 -8.92 17.90 27.08
CA SER A 29 -9.64 18.85 26.22
C SER A 29 -10.48 18.13 25.16
N ILE A 30 -9.88 17.19 24.42
CA ILE A 30 -10.56 16.44 23.36
C ILE A 30 -11.68 15.55 23.92
N LEU A 31 -11.41 14.83 25.01
CA LEU A 31 -12.39 13.92 25.62
C LEU A 31 -13.57 14.67 26.23
N ASN A 32 -13.34 15.81 26.88
CA ASN A 32 -14.42 16.62 27.45
C ASN A 32 -15.39 17.12 26.38
N GLN A 33 -14.91 17.48 25.18
CA GLN A 33 -15.77 17.86 24.05
C GLN A 33 -16.71 16.73 23.60
N LYS A 34 -16.38 15.47 23.91
CA LYS A 34 -17.18 14.28 23.60
C LYS A 34 -17.97 13.76 24.80
N GLY A 35 -17.99 14.49 25.91
CA GLY A 35 -18.72 14.13 27.12
C GLY A 35 -18.02 13.10 28.02
N LEU A 36 -16.76 12.77 27.73
CA LEU A 36 -15.90 11.90 28.54
C LEU A 36 -15.06 12.75 29.50
N LYS A 37 -14.99 12.34 30.76
CA LYS A 37 -14.25 13.04 31.82
C LYS A 37 -12.96 12.30 32.12
N LEU A 38 -11.84 12.93 31.77
CA LEU A 38 -10.50 12.44 32.09
C LEU A 38 -10.12 12.78 33.54
N GLN A 39 -9.60 11.80 34.26
CA GLN A 39 -8.92 11.99 35.55
C GLN A 39 -7.51 11.41 35.46
N ILE A 40 -6.52 12.23 35.81
CA ILE A 40 -5.10 11.90 35.70
C ILE A 40 -4.57 11.50 37.08
N PHE A 41 -3.74 10.46 37.11
CA PHE A 41 -3.10 9.95 38.31
C PHE A 41 -1.59 9.87 38.07
N GLU A 42 -0.82 10.32 39.05
CA GLU A 42 0.65 10.27 39.01
C GLU A 42 1.20 9.01 39.70
N SER A 43 0.39 8.35 40.53
CA SER A 43 0.78 7.14 41.25
C SER A 43 -0.22 5.99 41.06
N PRO A 44 0.27 4.73 40.95
CA PRO A 44 -0.60 3.55 40.87
C PRO A 44 -1.55 3.40 42.07
N ASP A 45 -1.11 3.77 43.27
CA ASP A 45 -1.93 3.65 44.49
C ASP A 45 -3.13 4.60 44.47
N ALA A 46 -2.94 5.84 44.00
CA ALA A 46 -4.03 6.81 43.86
C ALA A 46 -5.06 6.35 42.82
N LEU A 47 -4.58 5.76 41.72
CA LEU A 47 -5.43 5.17 40.69
C LEU A 47 -6.27 4.00 41.24
N VAL A 48 -5.65 3.07 41.96
CA VAL A 48 -6.35 1.93 42.58
C VAL A 48 -7.39 2.44 43.59
N GLY A 49 -7.04 3.44 44.40
CA GLY A 49 -7.97 4.07 45.34
C GLY A 49 -9.20 4.68 44.66
N ALA A 50 -8.99 5.38 43.54
CA ALA A 50 -10.09 5.98 42.77
C ALA A 50 -10.95 4.92 42.05
N ALA A 51 -10.32 3.90 41.44
CA ALA A 51 -11.01 2.81 40.75
C ALA A 51 -11.93 2.00 41.68
N ARG A 52 -11.59 1.89 42.97
CA ARG A 52 -12.46 1.29 44.00
C ARG A 52 -13.71 2.12 44.30
N GLN A 53 -13.62 3.44 44.18
CA GLN A 53 -14.76 4.33 44.42
C GLN A 53 -15.66 4.43 43.19
N ALA A 54 -15.06 4.45 42.00
CA ALA A 54 -15.76 4.57 40.74
C ALA A 54 -14.98 3.87 39.62
N SER A 55 -15.57 2.85 39.01
CA SER A 55 -14.98 2.19 37.83
C SER A 55 -14.99 3.13 36.62
N PRO A 56 -13.87 3.34 35.91
CA PRO A 56 -13.87 4.08 34.65
C PRO A 56 -14.43 3.22 33.50
N ALA A 57 -14.80 3.85 32.39
CA ALA A 57 -15.10 3.14 31.14
C ALA A 57 -13.82 2.74 30.42
N VAL A 58 -12.80 3.59 30.47
CA VAL A 58 -11.49 3.35 29.84
C VAL A 58 -10.37 3.65 30.84
N LEU A 59 -9.40 2.76 30.90
CA LEU A 59 -8.18 2.89 31.69
C LEU A 59 -6.97 2.97 30.75
N ILE A 60 -6.17 4.03 30.90
CA ILE A 60 -4.94 4.27 30.13
C ILE A 60 -3.76 4.17 31.09
N LEU A 61 -2.82 3.27 30.81
CA LEU A 61 -1.64 3.03 31.65
C LEU A 61 -0.34 3.26 30.90
N GLU A 62 0.47 4.21 31.36
CA GLU A 62 1.88 4.31 30.99
C GLU A 62 2.68 3.25 31.76
N LEU A 63 3.16 2.22 31.07
CA LEU A 63 3.78 1.04 31.69
C LEU A 63 5.03 1.39 32.51
N GLY A 64 5.78 2.42 32.09
CA GLY A 64 6.95 2.93 32.83
C GLY A 64 6.61 3.53 34.20
N ARG A 65 5.34 3.72 34.54
CA ARG A 65 4.88 4.23 35.84
C ARG A 65 4.55 3.13 36.85
N LEU A 66 4.54 1.88 36.42
CA LEU A 66 4.36 0.76 37.33
C LEU A 66 5.67 0.49 38.08
N PRO A 67 5.61 0.06 39.36
CA PRO A 67 6.82 -0.27 40.11
C PRO A 67 7.63 -1.36 39.38
N PRO A 68 8.97 -1.30 39.37
CA PRO A 68 9.80 -2.30 38.70
C PRO A 68 9.48 -3.72 39.19
N GLY A 69 9.33 -4.67 38.27
CA GLY A 69 8.98 -6.06 38.59
C GLY A 69 7.49 -6.31 38.84
N THR A 70 6.62 -5.30 38.71
CA THR A 70 5.17 -5.49 38.78
C THR A 70 4.67 -6.17 37.52
N ALA A 71 4.15 -7.39 37.64
CA ALA A 71 3.45 -8.03 36.53
C ALA A 71 2.16 -7.25 36.21
N LEU A 72 2.08 -6.69 35.00
CA LEU A 72 0.92 -5.91 34.55
C LEU A 72 -0.40 -6.66 34.75
N GLU A 73 -0.40 -7.96 34.47
CA GLU A 73 -1.57 -8.82 34.65
C GLU A 73 -2.04 -8.84 36.11
N SER A 74 -1.12 -8.99 37.07
CA SER A 74 -1.45 -8.99 38.50
C SER A 74 -1.96 -7.62 38.96
N PHE A 75 -1.38 -6.54 38.44
CA PHE A 75 -1.84 -5.17 38.73
C PHE A 75 -3.27 -4.95 38.22
N ILE A 76 -3.54 -5.33 36.97
CA ILE A 76 -4.89 -5.24 36.38
C ILE A 76 -5.87 -6.14 37.11
N GLN A 77 -5.50 -7.38 37.46
CA GLN A 77 -6.36 -8.27 38.25
C GLN A 77 -6.72 -7.68 39.62
N ALA A 78 -5.75 -7.04 40.30
CA ALA A 78 -6.00 -6.37 41.57
C ALA A 78 -6.95 -5.17 41.41
N LEU A 79 -6.83 -4.42 40.32
CA LEU A 79 -7.70 -3.28 39.99
C LEU A 79 -9.10 -3.71 39.51
N MET A 80 -9.18 -4.81 38.76
CA MET A 80 -10.41 -5.35 38.16
C MET A 80 -11.25 -6.24 39.08
N ARG A 81 -10.71 -6.70 40.22
CA ARG A 81 -11.42 -7.59 41.16
C ARG A 81 -12.74 -7.01 41.66
N GLU A 82 -12.83 -5.69 41.79
CA GLU A 82 -13.98 -4.98 42.35
C GLU A 82 -14.71 -4.08 41.33
N ALA A 83 -14.15 -3.93 40.11
CA ALA A 83 -14.68 -3.04 39.08
C ALA A 83 -15.76 -3.71 38.21
N VAL A 84 -17.01 -3.25 38.32
CA VAL A 84 -18.14 -3.70 37.50
C VAL A 84 -18.88 -2.49 36.91
N PRO A 85 -19.00 -2.34 35.57
CA PRO A 85 -18.37 -3.16 34.53
C PRO A 85 -16.84 -2.99 34.47
N ARG A 86 -16.17 -3.96 33.84
CA ARG A 86 -14.72 -3.93 33.63
C ARG A 86 -14.34 -2.80 32.65
N PRO A 87 -13.35 -1.94 32.98
CA PRO A 87 -12.88 -0.92 32.05
C PRO A 87 -12.15 -1.54 30.86
N GLU A 88 -12.27 -0.88 29.70
CA GLU A 88 -11.41 -1.16 28.56
C GLU A 88 -9.98 -0.65 28.83
N LEU A 89 -8.96 -1.43 28.48
CA LEU A 89 -7.56 -1.13 28.82
C LEU A 89 -6.76 -0.68 27.60
N LEU A 90 -6.05 0.45 27.72
CA LEU A 90 -5.03 0.92 26.79
C LEU A 90 -3.69 1.08 27.51
N CYS A 91 -2.60 0.71 26.84
CA CYS A 91 -1.25 0.82 27.40
C CYS A 91 -0.38 1.75 26.56
N ILE A 92 0.54 2.47 27.21
CA ILE A 92 1.60 3.28 26.58
C ILE A 92 2.94 2.73 27.08
N ALA A 93 3.86 2.41 26.16
CA ALA A 93 5.19 1.89 26.47
C ALA A 93 6.29 2.77 25.86
N ALA A 94 7.48 2.74 26.47
CA ALA A 94 8.67 3.43 25.95
C ALA A 94 9.51 2.55 25.00
N ALA A 95 9.44 1.22 25.14
CA ALA A 95 10.17 0.26 24.32
C ALA A 95 9.21 -0.61 23.50
N ASP A 96 9.52 -0.80 22.21
CA ASP A 96 8.73 -1.61 21.29
C ASP A 96 9.30 -3.02 21.16
N ASP A 97 9.27 -3.76 22.27
CA ASP A 97 9.71 -5.15 22.32
C ASP A 97 8.53 -6.13 22.44
N ILE A 98 8.79 -7.37 22.02
CA ILE A 98 7.75 -8.40 21.94
C ILE A 98 7.25 -8.83 23.33
N GLU A 99 8.09 -8.73 24.37
CA GLU A 99 7.73 -9.09 25.73
C GLU A 99 6.71 -8.10 26.27
N THR A 100 6.95 -6.80 26.11
CA THR A 100 6.02 -5.72 26.46
C THR A 100 4.68 -5.85 25.72
N ARG A 101 4.70 -6.17 24.42
CA ARG A 101 3.48 -6.43 23.63
C ARG A 101 2.68 -7.61 24.15
N LEU A 102 3.36 -8.72 24.48
CA LEU A 102 2.71 -9.91 25.03
C LEU A 102 2.13 -9.67 26.43
N GLN A 103 2.85 -8.93 27.29
CA GLN A 103 2.35 -8.56 28.62
C GLN A 103 1.09 -7.70 28.54
N ALA A 104 1.07 -6.68 27.67
CA ALA A 104 -0.12 -5.84 27.45
C ALA A 104 -1.32 -6.66 26.94
N ARG A 105 -1.10 -7.58 25.98
CA ARG A 105 -2.16 -8.45 25.46
C ARG A 105 -2.70 -9.42 26.51
N ARG A 106 -1.84 -10.05 27.31
CA ARG A 106 -2.26 -10.96 28.40
C ARG A 106 -3.05 -10.24 29.48
N ALA A 107 -2.73 -8.97 29.74
CA ALA A 107 -3.49 -8.12 30.65
C ALA A 107 -4.85 -7.64 30.08
N GLY A 108 -5.18 -7.99 28.84
CA GLY A 108 -6.45 -7.62 28.19
C GLY A 108 -6.45 -6.24 27.54
N ALA A 109 -5.29 -5.66 27.23
CA ALA A 109 -5.23 -4.37 26.55
C ALA A 109 -5.81 -4.45 25.12
N GLN A 110 -6.70 -3.52 24.79
CA GLN A 110 -7.27 -3.32 23.46
C GLN A 110 -6.26 -2.69 22.48
N GLY A 111 -5.26 -1.99 23.00
CA GLY A 111 -4.19 -1.36 22.23
C GLY A 111 -2.95 -1.06 23.08
N LEU A 112 -1.80 -1.09 22.42
CA LEU A 112 -0.50 -0.66 22.95
C LEU A 112 0.03 0.45 22.05
N TYR A 113 0.41 1.58 22.63
CA TYR A 113 0.98 2.74 21.96
C TYR A 113 2.43 2.97 22.40
N MET A 114 3.25 3.49 21.49
CA MET A 114 4.65 3.80 21.76
C MET A 114 4.82 5.28 22.06
N ALA A 115 5.43 5.62 23.20
CA ALA A 115 5.76 7.00 23.54
C ALA A 115 6.87 7.54 22.62
N PRO A 116 6.78 8.81 22.17
CA PRO A 116 5.72 9.78 22.45
C PRO A 116 4.42 9.51 21.65
N VAL A 117 3.27 9.60 22.32
CA VAL A 117 1.93 9.41 21.71
C VAL A 117 1.24 10.77 21.62
N THR A 118 0.51 11.04 20.53
CA THR A 118 -0.29 12.26 20.43
C THR A 118 -1.62 12.13 21.18
N ALA A 119 -2.10 13.23 21.76
CA ALA A 119 -3.42 13.28 22.41
C ALA A 119 -4.56 12.90 21.46
N ALA A 120 -4.44 13.25 20.18
CA ALA A 120 -5.45 12.99 19.16
C ALA A 120 -5.61 11.49 18.87
N ASP A 121 -4.50 10.77 18.67
CA ASP A 121 -4.52 9.33 18.39
C ASP A 121 -5.10 8.54 19.56
N LEU A 122 -4.71 8.92 20.78
CA LEU A 122 -5.19 8.30 21.99
C LEU A 122 -6.68 8.63 22.23
N ALA A 123 -7.09 9.88 22.03
CA ALA A 123 -8.49 10.29 22.17
C ALA A 123 -9.40 9.55 21.20
N GLN A 124 -9.01 9.39 19.94
CA GLN A 124 -9.81 8.69 18.93
C GLN A 124 -10.10 7.26 19.39
N LYS A 125 -9.11 6.56 19.93
CA LYS A 125 -9.29 5.19 20.40
C LYS A 125 -10.13 5.12 21.66
N VAL A 126 -9.92 6.03 22.61
CA VAL A 126 -10.72 6.13 23.84
C VAL A 126 -12.18 6.36 23.50
N ILE A 127 -12.50 7.27 22.59
CA ILE A 127 -13.88 7.54 22.14
C ILE A 127 -14.49 6.26 21.53
N GLN A 128 -13.75 5.58 20.65
CA GLN A 128 -14.21 4.34 20.00
C GLN A 128 -14.57 3.24 21.01
N ILE A 129 -13.75 3.02 22.03
CA ILE A 129 -13.91 1.91 22.99
C ILE A 129 -14.77 2.28 24.21
N SER A 130 -14.93 3.57 24.52
CA SER A 130 -15.72 4.04 25.69
C SER A 130 -17.23 3.77 25.57
N GLY A 131 -17.72 3.46 24.37
CA GLY A 131 -19.15 3.30 24.09
C GLY A 131 -19.97 4.59 24.14
N ILE A 132 -19.38 5.72 24.53
CA ILE A 132 -20.04 7.03 24.61
C ILE A 132 -19.71 7.79 23.33
N GLY A 133 -20.72 7.85 22.46
CA GLY A 133 -20.61 8.37 21.09
C GLY A 133 -21.31 7.48 20.06
N SER A 134 -21.72 6.26 20.43
CA SER A 134 -22.47 5.32 19.58
C SER A 134 -23.92 5.19 20.07
N ALA A 135 -24.69 6.28 20.01
CA ALA A 135 -26.13 6.23 20.17
C ALA A 135 -26.86 6.06 18.82
N GLU A 136 -26.32 5.22 17.94
CA GLU A 136 -27.10 4.64 16.83
C GLU A 136 -27.18 3.14 17.06
N ARG A 137 -28.39 2.65 17.36
CA ARG A 137 -28.66 1.21 17.34
C ARG A 137 -28.48 0.75 15.90
N TYR A 138 -27.68 -0.30 15.66
CA TYR A 138 -27.49 -0.77 14.29
C TYR A 138 -28.82 -1.17 13.67
N ARG A 139 -29.06 -0.66 12.47
CA ARG A 139 -30.29 -0.90 11.70
C ARG A 139 -30.10 -2.13 10.84
N VAL A 140 -30.96 -3.13 11.03
CA VAL A 140 -30.88 -4.40 10.29
C VAL A 140 -32.13 -4.56 9.45
N LEU A 141 -31.99 -4.60 8.13
CA LEU A 141 -33.09 -4.94 7.24
C LEU A 141 -33.22 -6.46 7.18
N VAL A 142 -34.40 -7.00 7.44
CA VAL A 142 -34.70 -8.43 7.39
C VAL A 142 -35.63 -8.67 6.20
N VAL A 143 -35.13 -9.33 5.16
CA VAL A 143 -35.88 -9.70 3.95
C VAL A 143 -36.27 -11.17 4.07
N GLU A 144 -37.54 -11.41 4.37
CA GLU A 144 -38.08 -12.74 4.73
C GLU A 144 -39.58 -12.74 4.46
N ASP A 145 -40.04 -13.62 3.57
CA ASP A 145 -41.45 -13.70 3.14
C ASP A 145 -42.33 -14.44 4.16
N ASP A 146 -41.76 -15.33 4.98
CA ASP A 146 -42.49 -16.00 6.06
C ASP A 146 -42.69 -15.06 7.27
N PRO A 147 -43.92 -14.62 7.58
CA PRO A 147 -44.18 -13.67 8.67
C PRO A 147 -43.79 -14.21 10.05
N ALA A 148 -43.82 -15.52 10.26
CA ALA A 148 -43.49 -16.14 11.52
C ALA A 148 -41.97 -16.12 11.76
N GLN A 149 -41.19 -16.46 10.73
CA GLN A 149 -39.72 -16.41 10.76
C GLN A 149 -39.23 -14.97 10.90
N ALA A 150 -39.79 -14.05 10.11
CA ALA A 150 -39.43 -12.64 10.16
C ALA A 150 -39.68 -12.04 11.56
N LYS A 151 -40.83 -12.36 12.17
CA LYS A 151 -41.16 -11.92 13.54
C LYS A 151 -40.22 -12.50 14.58
N TYR A 152 -39.81 -13.76 14.43
CA TYR A 152 -38.85 -14.41 15.33
C TYR A 152 -37.47 -13.73 15.26
N VAL A 153 -36.92 -13.55 14.06
CA VAL A 153 -35.62 -12.88 13.85
C VAL A 153 -35.67 -11.44 14.38
N ALA A 154 -36.72 -10.69 14.06
CA ALA A 154 -36.89 -9.32 14.56
C ALA A 154 -36.92 -9.25 16.11
N LEU A 155 -37.53 -10.22 16.78
CA LEU A 155 -37.54 -10.29 18.25
C LEU A 155 -36.13 -10.52 18.81
N LEU A 156 -35.35 -11.42 18.21
CA LEU A 156 -33.96 -11.69 18.63
C LEU A 156 -33.08 -10.43 18.51
N LEU A 157 -33.24 -9.70 17.41
CA LEU A 157 -32.49 -8.47 17.13
C LEU A 157 -32.86 -7.36 18.12
N ARG A 158 -34.16 -7.11 18.35
CA ARG A 158 -34.64 -6.11 19.34
C ARG A 158 -34.15 -6.40 20.75
N ASN A 159 -34.21 -7.67 21.17
CA ASN A 159 -33.75 -8.10 22.51
C ASN A 159 -32.23 -8.01 22.68
N SER A 160 -31.50 -7.73 21.61
CA SER A 160 -30.04 -7.57 21.61
C SER A 160 -29.62 -6.12 21.32
N GLY A 161 -30.56 -5.18 21.33
CA GLY A 161 -30.30 -3.75 21.20
C GLY A 161 -30.22 -3.23 19.76
N LEU A 162 -30.51 -4.07 18.75
CA LEU A 162 -30.52 -3.71 17.33
C LEU A 162 -31.91 -3.19 16.90
N GLU A 163 -31.97 -2.45 15.79
CA GLU A 163 -33.22 -1.95 15.21
C GLU A 163 -33.58 -2.70 13.93
N PRO A 164 -34.50 -3.69 13.98
CA PRO A 164 -34.89 -4.42 12.78
C PRO A 164 -36.06 -3.78 12.04
N ARG A 165 -35.99 -3.76 10.71
CA ARG A 165 -37.12 -3.54 9.79
C ARG A 165 -37.35 -4.80 8.97
N VAL A 166 -38.58 -5.32 9.00
CA VAL A 166 -38.97 -6.50 8.22
C VAL A 166 -39.52 -6.08 6.87
N LEU A 167 -39.10 -6.77 5.81
CA LEU A 167 -39.61 -6.67 4.45
C LEU A 167 -40.05 -8.05 3.97
N GLY A 168 -41.36 -8.25 3.80
CA GLY A 168 -41.93 -9.49 3.27
C GLY A 168 -42.12 -9.50 1.75
N GLU A 169 -41.94 -8.35 1.09
CA GLU A 169 -42.03 -8.23 -0.37
C GLU A 169 -40.61 -8.02 -0.95
N PRO A 170 -39.91 -9.09 -1.42
CA PRO A 170 -38.51 -9.01 -1.80
C PRO A 170 -38.23 -8.03 -2.95
N LEU A 171 -39.18 -7.86 -3.87
CA LEU A 171 -39.04 -6.94 -5.02
C LEU A 171 -38.92 -5.46 -4.63
N LYS A 172 -39.23 -5.10 -3.38
CA LYS A 172 -39.09 -3.73 -2.85
C LYS A 172 -37.76 -3.51 -2.11
N VAL A 173 -36.79 -4.42 -2.22
CA VAL A 173 -35.55 -4.38 -1.42
C VAL A 173 -34.74 -3.10 -1.62
N LEU A 174 -34.60 -2.60 -2.85
CA LEU A 174 -33.83 -1.37 -3.12
C LEU A 174 -34.50 -0.13 -2.50
N GLU A 175 -35.83 -0.02 -2.60
CA GLU A 175 -36.61 1.05 -1.96
C GLU A 175 -36.44 0.98 -0.43
N ALA A 176 -36.57 -0.21 0.14
CA ALA A 176 -36.40 -0.42 1.57
C ALA A 176 -34.98 -0.07 2.06
N ILE A 177 -33.93 -0.41 1.30
CA ILE A 177 -32.54 -0.04 1.62
C ILE A 177 -32.37 1.48 1.61
N ARG A 178 -32.87 2.17 0.57
CA ARG A 178 -32.77 3.64 0.46
C ARG A 178 -33.47 4.37 1.60
N ASP A 179 -34.68 3.93 1.93
CA ASP A 179 -35.51 4.55 2.98
C ASP A 179 -34.98 4.27 4.37
N PHE A 180 -34.65 3.00 4.65
CA PHE A 180 -34.27 2.57 6.00
C PHE A 180 -32.79 2.83 6.30
N ARG A 181 -31.94 2.90 5.26
CA ARG A 181 -30.48 2.98 5.34
C ARG A 181 -29.89 1.96 6.33
N PRO A 182 -30.11 0.66 6.13
CA PRO A 182 -29.62 -0.36 7.05
C PRO A 182 -28.09 -0.34 7.15
N ASP A 183 -27.57 -0.73 8.32
CA ASP A 183 -26.17 -1.07 8.52
C ASP A 183 -25.85 -2.48 8.01
N LEU A 184 -26.87 -3.34 7.86
CA LEU A 184 -26.76 -4.72 7.38
C LEU A 184 -28.09 -5.24 6.85
N VAL A 185 -28.05 -6.13 5.85
CA VAL A 185 -29.21 -6.87 5.34
C VAL A 185 -29.09 -8.34 5.75
N LEU A 186 -30.13 -8.86 6.41
CA LEU A 186 -30.39 -10.29 6.56
C LEU A 186 -31.32 -10.70 5.43
N MET A 187 -30.88 -11.59 4.56
CA MET A 187 -31.58 -11.99 3.34
C MET A 187 -31.93 -13.47 3.42
N ASP A 188 -33.20 -13.84 3.31
CA ASP A 188 -33.53 -15.24 3.05
C ASP A 188 -33.08 -15.63 1.63
N LEU A 189 -32.53 -16.82 1.47
CA LEU A 189 -32.03 -17.25 0.16
C LEU A 189 -33.17 -17.66 -0.79
N TYR A 190 -34.23 -18.26 -0.26
CA TYR A 190 -35.34 -18.77 -1.06
C TYR A 190 -36.63 -18.06 -0.69
N MET A 191 -37.14 -17.23 -1.61
CA MET A 191 -38.41 -16.53 -1.45
C MET A 191 -39.26 -16.67 -2.73
N PRO A 192 -40.60 -16.72 -2.63
CA PRO A 192 -41.46 -16.72 -3.79
C PRO A 192 -41.28 -15.47 -4.65
N GLY A 193 -40.91 -15.67 -5.93
CA GLY A 193 -40.82 -14.60 -6.93
C GLY A 193 -39.47 -13.87 -7.03
N ALA A 194 -38.51 -14.14 -6.13
CA ALA A 194 -37.12 -13.69 -6.25
C ALA A 194 -36.21 -14.50 -5.31
N ASN A 195 -35.03 -14.91 -5.78
CA ASN A 195 -34.03 -15.55 -4.92
C ASN A 195 -33.10 -14.51 -4.28
N GLY A 196 -32.60 -14.78 -3.07
CA GLY A 196 -31.79 -13.84 -2.31
C GLY A 196 -30.45 -13.51 -2.98
N ASP A 197 -29.87 -14.44 -3.74
CA ASP A 197 -28.65 -14.27 -4.53
C ASP A 197 -28.87 -13.36 -5.75
N GLU A 198 -29.98 -13.52 -6.47
CA GLU A 198 -30.40 -12.62 -7.55
C GLU A 198 -30.57 -11.19 -7.05
N LEU A 199 -31.25 -11.01 -5.91
CA LEU A 199 -31.41 -9.70 -5.28
C LEU A 199 -30.08 -9.12 -4.80
N THR A 200 -29.15 -9.97 -4.34
CA THR A 200 -27.81 -9.54 -3.93
C THR A 200 -27.02 -8.99 -5.11
N ALA A 201 -27.03 -9.69 -6.25
CA ALA A 201 -26.40 -9.18 -7.48
C ALA A 201 -26.97 -7.81 -7.86
N ILE A 202 -28.30 -7.65 -7.83
CA ILE A 202 -28.97 -6.37 -8.12
C ILE A 202 -28.58 -5.25 -7.14
N ILE A 203 -28.42 -5.57 -5.84
CA ILE A 203 -27.95 -4.60 -4.84
C ILE A 203 -26.50 -4.19 -5.14
N ARG A 204 -25.64 -5.14 -5.54
CA ARG A 204 -24.23 -4.90 -5.84
C ARG A 204 -24.01 -4.11 -7.14
N ASP A 205 -24.93 -4.17 -8.09
CA ASP A 205 -24.93 -3.29 -9.28
C ASP A 205 -25.15 -1.80 -8.94
N GLN A 206 -25.55 -1.48 -7.71
CA GLN A 206 -25.68 -0.11 -7.25
C GLN A 206 -24.41 0.30 -6.48
N ASP A 207 -23.58 1.19 -7.07
CA ASP A 207 -22.36 1.71 -6.44
C ASP A 207 -22.60 2.24 -5.01
N GLU A 208 -23.78 2.82 -4.76
CA GLU A 208 -24.19 3.35 -3.45
C GLU A 208 -24.29 2.28 -2.34
N PHE A 209 -24.46 1.00 -2.69
CA PHE A 209 -24.63 -0.11 -1.76
C PHE A 209 -23.47 -1.10 -1.78
N PHE A 210 -22.39 -0.79 -2.49
CA PHE A 210 -21.21 -1.64 -2.58
C PHE A 210 -20.68 -2.07 -1.21
N ASP A 211 -20.75 -1.20 -0.20
CA ASP A 211 -20.25 -1.46 1.17
C ASP A 211 -21.30 -1.99 2.16
N LEU A 212 -22.54 -2.19 1.73
CA LEU A 212 -23.62 -2.67 2.60
C LEU A 212 -23.43 -4.18 2.84
N PRO A 213 -23.20 -4.64 4.08
CA PRO A 213 -23.03 -6.06 4.34
C PRO A 213 -24.36 -6.83 4.20
N ILE A 214 -24.32 -7.99 3.55
CA ILE A 214 -25.47 -8.88 3.31
C ILE A 214 -25.15 -10.27 3.86
N ILE A 215 -25.98 -10.77 4.79
CA ILE A 215 -25.87 -12.12 5.35
C ILE A 215 -27.07 -12.94 4.89
N PHE A 216 -26.81 -14.11 4.30
CA PHE A 216 -27.86 -15.06 3.93
C PHE A 216 -28.33 -15.89 5.13
N LEU A 217 -29.64 -15.99 5.30
CA LEU A 217 -30.29 -16.99 6.14
C LEU A 217 -30.76 -18.11 5.22
N SER A 218 -30.35 -19.36 5.43
CA SER A 218 -30.81 -20.43 4.55
C SER A 218 -30.79 -21.81 5.16
N SER A 219 -31.66 -22.66 4.62
CA SER A 219 -31.79 -24.09 4.92
C SER A 219 -30.98 -24.97 3.96
N GLU A 220 -30.35 -24.39 2.92
CA GLU A 220 -29.50 -25.08 1.95
C GLU A 220 -28.31 -25.70 2.67
N ARG A 221 -28.03 -26.97 2.38
CA ARG A 221 -26.93 -27.74 2.98
C ARG A 221 -25.82 -28.06 1.97
N ASP A 222 -26.09 -27.84 0.69
CA ASP A 222 -25.13 -27.99 -0.39
C ASP A 222 -24.11 -26.84 -0.35
N LEU A 223 -22.84 -27.17 -0.11
CA LEU A 223 -21.75 -26.20 0.01
C LEU A 223 -21.46 -25.50 -1.32
N ASP A 224 -21.64 -26.15 -2.47
CA ASP A 224 -21.33 -25.56 -3.77
C ASP A 224 -22.32 -24.43 -4.07
N LYS A 225 -23.61 -24.65 -3.80
CA LYS A 225 -24.65 -23.62 -3.93
C LYS A 225 -24.49 -22.47 -2.94
N GLN A 226 -24.03 -22.76 -1.72
CA GLN A 226 -23.71 -21.71 -0.74
C GLN A 226 -22.53 -20.85 -1.23
N MET A 227 -21.51 -21.47 -1.84
CA MET A 227 -20.35 -20.78 -2.38
C MET A 227 -20.72 -19.91 -3.59
N ASP A 228 -21.59 -20.38 -4.47
CA ASP A 228 -22.04 -19.60 -5.63
C ASP A 228 -22.81 -18.33 -5.20
N ALA A 229 -23.64 -18.41 -4.17
CA ALA A 229 -24.32 -17.24 -3.60
C ALA A 229 -23.34 -16.23 -2.98
N LEU A 230 -22.24 -16.68 -2.36
CA LEU A 230 -21.20 -15.78 -1.83
C LEU A 230 -20.42 -15.07 -2.96
N ARG A 231 -20.16 -15.74 -4.08
CA ARG A 231 -19.47 -15.17 -5.25
C ARG A 231 -20.25 -14.02 -5.89
N LEU A 232 -21.58 -14.01 -5.75
CA LEU A 232 -22.47 -12.94 -6.22
C LEU A 232 -22.52 -11.72 -5.27
N GLY A 233 -21.67 -11.71 -4.23
CA GLY A 233 -21.47 -10.56 -3.35
C GLY A 233 -22.12 -10.69 -1.97
N GLY A 234 -22.50 -11.89 -1.53
CA GLY A 234 -22.88 -12.13 -0.13
C GLY A 234 -21.67 -12.16 0.81
N ASP A 235 -21.81 -11.64 2.02
CA ASP A 235 -20.71 -11.55 2.99
C ASP A 235 -20.61 -12.76 3.92
N SER A 236 -21.71 -13.44 4.19
CA SER A 236 -21.75 -14.58 5.12
C SER A 236 -23.03 -15.38 4.99
N PHE A 237 -23.01 -16.59 5.53
CA PHE A 237 -24.16 -17.47 5.59
C PHE A 237 -24.47 -17.88 7.04
N ILE A 238 -25.75 -18.00 7.39
CA ILE A 238 -26.23 -18.54 8.65
C ILE A 238 -27.30 -19.61 8.36
N ALA A 239 -27.03 -20.83 8.81
CA ALA A 239 -27.95 -21.94 8.65
C ALA A 239 -29.20 -21.77 9.52
N LYS A 240 -30.38 -22.02 8.95
CA LYS A 240 -31.65 -22.15 9.68
C LYS A 240 -31.70 -23.56 10.35
N PRO A 241 -32.15 -23.71 11.61
CA PRO A 241 -32.73 -22.68 12.49
C PRO A 241 -31.68 -21.74 13.08
N VAL A 242 -32.00 -20.45 13.08
CA VAL A 242 -31.08 -19.39 13.49
C VAL A 242 -30.83 -19.41 15.00
N GLN A 243 -29.58 -19.62 15.40
CA GLN A 243 -29.17 -19.56 16.79
C GLN A 243 -28.88 -18.12 17.22
N ARG A 244 -29.51 -17.65 18.31
CA ARG A 244 -29.37 -16.28 18.81
C ARG A 244 -27.91 -15.82 18.91
N LYS A 245 -27.04 -16.62 19.54
CA LYS A 245 -25.65 -16.24 19.80
C LYS A 245 -24.88 -16.01 18.49
N LEU A 246 -24.94 -17.00 17.58
CA LEU A 246 -24.29 -16.93 16.28
C LEU A 246 -24.81 -15.76 15.44
N LEU A 247 -26.13 -15.54 15.40
CA LEU A 247 -26.74 -14.44 14.67
C LEU A 247 -26.19 -13.08 15.11
N ILE A 248 -26.18 -12.82 16.42
CA ILE A 248 -25.74 -11.53 16.96
C ILE A 248 -24.24 -11.33 16.75
N GLU A 249 -23.42 -12.36 16.99
CA GLU A 249 -21.96 -12.30 16.77
C GLU A 249 -21.62 -12.04 15.28
N SER A 250 -22.30 -12.72 14.35
CA SER A 250 -22.08 -12.51 12.91
C SER A 250 -22.48 -11.11 12.45
N ILE A 251 -23.61 -10.58 12.94
CA ILE A 251 -24.07 -9.21 12.61
C ILE A 251 -23.08 -8.18 13.16
N ASP A 252 -22.72 -8.27 14.43
CA ASP A 252 -21.81 -7.34 15.10
C ASP A 252 -20.41 -7.36 14.47
N HIS A 253 -19.91 -8.53 14.09
CA HIS A 253 -18.65 -8.66 13.37
C HIS A 253 -18.71 -7.99 11.98
N ARG A 254 -19.76 -8.26 11.19
CA ARG A 254 -19.86 -7.75 9.81
C ARG A 254 -20.09 -6.24 9.74
N ILE A 255 -20.92 -5.69 10.63
CA ILE A 255 -21.13 -4.23 10.70
C ILE A 255 -19.85 -3.53 11.10
N ARG A 256 -19.13 -4.02 12.13
CA ARG A 256 -17.85 -3.44 12.55
C ARG A 256 -16.78 -3.55 11.46
N MET A 257 -16.72 -4.67 10.74
CA MET A 257 -15.80 -4.85 9.62
C MET A 257 -16.12 -3.90 8.46
N SER A 258 -17.39 -3.78 8.05
CA SER A 258 -17.80 -2.85 6.99
C SER A 258 -17.51 -1.39 7.40
N ARG A 259 -17.83 -1.00 8.63
CA ARG A 259 -17.49 0.33 9.17
C ARG A 259 -15.99 0.54 9.22
N TRP A 260 -15.20 -0.43 9.67
CA TRP A 260 -13.74 -0.33 9.67
C TRP A 260 -13.16 -0.23 8.26
N LEU A 261 -13.68 -0.99 7.29
CA LEU A 261 -13.27 -0.89 5.88
C LEU A 261 -13.67 0.46 5.27
N ARG A 262 -14.85 0.98 5.61
CA ARG A 262 -15.35 2.30 5.19
C ARG A 262 -14.54 3.40 5.83
N GLU A 263 -14.28 3.33 7.13
CA GLU A 263 -13.41 4.23 7.88
C GLU A 263 -11.98 4.15 7.39
N ARG A 264 -11.48 2.98 6.99
CA ARG A 264 -10.13 2.81 6.43
C ARG A 264 -10.06 3.34 5.01
N ARG A 265 -11.09 3.14 4.16
CA ARG A 265 -11.22 3.82 2.84
C ARG A 265 -11.37 5.33 2.99
N GLN A 266 -12.07 5.80 4.01
CA GLN A 266 -12.23 7.21 4.33
C GLN A 266 -10.98 7.80 5.02
N ALA A 267 -10.22 7.00 5.77
CA ALA A 267 -8.92 7.37 6.36
C ALA A 267 -7.81 7.39 5.31
N VAL A 268 -7.91 6.53 4.30
CA VAL A 268 -7.17 6.58 3.01
C VAL A 268 -7.55 7.84 2.20
N ASN A 269 -8.62 8.56 2.57
CA ASN A 269 -9.00 9.86 2.02
C ASN A 269 -8.83 11.03 3.02
N ARG A 270 -8.19 10.83 4.17
CA ARG A 270 -7.90 11.94 5.09
C ARG A 270 -6.66 12.68 4.60
N ARG A 271 -6.86 13.89 4.09
CA ARG A 271 -5.86 14.97 4.17
C ARG A 271 -5.34 14.99 5.61
N ASP A 272 -4.03 15.06 5.79
CA ASP A 272 -3.37 15.19 7.08
C ASP A 272 -4.04 16.35 7.85
N ALA A 273 -4.73 16.00 8.94
CA ALA A 273 -5.73 16.86 9.58
C ALA A 273 -5.14 18.14 10.20
N ALA A 274 -3.80 18.25 10.26
CA ALA A 274 -3.08 19.43 10.70
C ALA A 274 -2.64 20.38 9.57
N THR A 275 -2.55 19.90 8.31
CA THR A 275 -1.85 20.61 7.22
C THR A 275 -2.64 20.70 5.91
N GLY A 276 -3.56 19.77 5.64
CA GLY A 276 -4.35 19.72 4.41
C GLY A 276 -3.71 18.96 3.24
N LEU A 277 -2.47 18.46 3.40
CA LEU A 277 -1.76 17.65 2.40
C LEU A 277 -2.15 16.17 2.47
N LEU A 278 -1.97 15.43 1.38
CA LEU A 278 -2.09 13.97 1.34
C LEU A 278 -0.84 13.30 1.93
N GLN A 279 -1.01 12.11 2.49
CA GLN A 279 0.13 11.23 2.79
C GLN A 279 0.82 10.79 1.49
N LYS A 280 2.13 10.54 1.58
CA LYS A 280 3.01 10.29 0.43
C LYS A 280 2.53 9.10 -0.40
N ASP A 281 2.18 7.99 0.24
CA ASP A 281 1.67 6.77 -0.41
C ASP A 281 0.37 7.01 -1.18
N LEU A 282 -0.55 7.80 -0.63
CA LEU A 282 -1.82 8.15 -1.28
C LEU A 282 -1.63 9.06 -2.48
N PHE A 283 -0.78 10.08 -2.31
CA PHE A 283 -0.40 10.97 -3.39
C PHE A 283 0.24 10.20 -4.55
N LEU A 284 1.16 9.27 -4.24
CA LEU A 284 1.80 8.41 -5.25
C LEU A 284 0.78 7.55 -6.01
N ARG A 285 -0.20 6.95 -5.32
CA ARG A 285 -1.29 6.20 -5.97
C ARG A 285 -2.20 7.07 -6.83
N GLN A 286 -2.45 8.31 -6.43
CA GLN A 286 -3.22 9.26 -7.24
C GLN A 286 -2.42 9.68 -8.48
N LEU A 287 -1.14 9.99 -8.31
CA LEU A 287 -0.24 10.32 -9.39
C LEU A 287 -0.14 9.17 -10.41
N ASP A 288 0.05 7.94 -9.95
CA ASP A 288 0.15 6.75 -10.81
C ASP A 288 -1.12 6.53 -11.64
N ARG A 289 -2.31 6.70 -11.03
CA ARG A 289 -3.58 6.68 -11.77
C ARG A 289 -3.68 7.78 -12.82
N CYS A 290 -3.19 8.98 -12.54
CA CYS A 290 -3.17 10.07 -13.51
C CYS A 290 -2.19 9.82 -14.66
N VAL A 291 -1.03 9.24 -14.36
CA VAL A 291 0.00 8.89 -15.36
C VAL A 291 -0.50 7.78 -16.29
N ARG A 292 -1.14 6.75 -15.74
CA ARG A 292 -1.63 5.56 -16.49
C ARG A 292 -3.00 5.75 -17.12
N SER A 293 -3.59 6.95 -17.04
CA SER A 293 -4.92 7.22 -17.58
C SER A 293 -4.94 7.09 -19.12
N PRO A 294 -5.89 6.33 -19.71
CA PRO A 294 -5.97 6.13 -21.16
C PRO A 294 -6.33 7.40 -21.94
N SER A 295 -6.91 8.40 -21.26
CA SER A 295 -7.00 9.75 -21.79
C SER A 295 -5.88 10.59 -21.18
N PRO A 296 -4.93 11.11 -21.99
CA PRO A 296 -3.85 11.92 -21.47
C PRO A 296 -4.45 13.17 -20.78
N PRO A 297 -4.02 13.49 -19.56
CA PRO A 297 -4.38 14.75 -18.93
C PRO A 297 -4.03 15.91 -19.88
N GLY A 298 -4.94 16.87 -20.08
CA GLY A 298 -4.69 17.99 -21.00
C GLY A 298 -3.41 18.76 -20.65
N ASP A 299 -2.88 19.55 -21.59
CA ASP A 299 -1.57 20.22 -21.50
C ASP A 299 -1.38 21.16 -20.29
N GLY A 300 -2.44 21.50 -19.58
CA GLY A 300 -2.42 22.25 -18.32
C GLY A 300 -2.36 21.40 -17.04
N CYS A 301 -2.25 20.07 -17.16
CA CYS A 301 -2.03 19.17 -16.02
C CYS A 301 -0.54 18.89 -15.85
N GLY A 302 -0.07 18.81 -14.60
CA GLY A 302 1.32 18.48 -14.31
C GLY A 302 1.63 18.29 -12.83
N LEU A 303 2.86 17.86 -12.57
CA LEU A 303 3.45 17.75 -11.25
C LEU A 303 4.37 18.96 -10.99
N LEU A 304 4.05 19.75 -9.97
CA LEU A 304 4.93 20.81 -9.48
C LEU A 304 5.73 20.27 -8.29
N GLN A 305 7.04 20.15 -8.46
CA GLN A 305 7.98 19.82 -7.41
C GLN A 305 8.48 21.11 -6.77
N ILE A 306 8.30 21.29 -5.46
CA ILE A 306 8.62 22.52 -4.73
C ILE A 306 9.71 22.19 -3.71
N GLU A 307 10.87 22.85 -3.81
CA GLU A 307 12.03 22.57 -2.95
C GLU A 307 12.61 23.85 -2.37
N ILE A 308 12.93 23.84 -1.07
CA ILE A 308 13.68 24.93 -0.44
C ILE A 308 15.13 24.88 -0.94
N ASP A 309 15.67 26.03 -1.34
CA ASP A 309 16.96 26.10 -2.05
C ASP A 309 18.15 25.73 -1.16
N SER A 310 18.18 26.27 0.07
CA SER A 310 19.24 26.05 1.06
C SER A 310 18.67 25.52 2.38
N PRO A 311 18.32 24.24 2.48
CA PRO A 311 17.70 23.67 3.69
C PRO A 311 18.65 23.71 4.90
N GLN A 312 19.94 23.43 4.71
CA GLN A 312 20.93 23.49 5.80
C GLN A 312 21.13 24.92 6.31
N GLU A 313 21.31 25.90 5.43
CA GLU A 313 21.43 27.32 5.82
C GLU A 313 20.16 27.82 6.50
N THR A 314 19.00 27.33 6.06
CA THR A 314 17.70 27.63 6.67
C THR A 314 17.63 27.07 8.10
N LEU A 315 18.07 25.83 8.30
CA LEU A 315 18.15 25.19 9.61
C LEU A 315 19.17 25.88 10.52
N ASP A 316 20.35 26.22 10.01
CA ASP A 316 21.41 26.91 10.76
C ASP A 316 20.97 28.32 11.19
N ARG A 317 20.19 29.02 10.35
CA ARG A 317 19.68 30.37 10.62
C ARG A 317 18.48 30.40 11.56
N LEU A 318 17.53 29.48 11.39
CA LEU A 318 16.25 29.50 12.12
C LEU A 318 16.21 28.58 13.33
N GLY A 319 17.13 27.62 13.40
CA GLY A 319 17.08 26.51 14.35
C GLY A 319 15.91 25.56 14.08
N VAL A 320 15.92 24.40 14.73
CA VAL A 320 14.93 23.32 14.52
C VAL A 320 13.48 23.81 14.68
N GLU A 321 13.17 24.54 15.76
CA GLU A 321 11.82 25.04 16.03
C GLU A 321 11.37 26.13 15.02
N GLY A 322 12.30 26.97 14.57
CA GLY A 322 12.01 28.00 13.56
C GLY A 322 11.76 27.39 12.19
N THR A 323 12.53 26.35 11.84
CA THR A 323 12.35 25.57 10.62
C THR A 323 11.02 24.82 10.60
N GLU A 324 10.67 24.12 11.67
CA GLU A 324 9.36 23.44 11.78
C GLU A 324 8.19 24.43 11.63
N ARG A 325 8.30 25.62 12.22
CA ARG A 325 7.29 26.68 12.08
C ARG A 325 7.18 27.18 10.63
N LEU A 326 8.30 27.34 9.94
CA LEU A 326 8.34 27.75 8.53
C LEU A 326 7.69 26.68 7.64
N LEU A 327 8.05 25.41 7.82
CA LEU A 327 7.52 24.30 7.03
C LEU A 327 5.99 24.18 7.20
N ARG A 328 5.49 24.30 8.43
CA ARG A 328 4.05 24.30 8.70
C ARG A 328 3.33 25.48 8.04
N GLN A 329 3.94 26.66 8.01
CA GLN A 329 3.37 27.82 7.31
C GLN A 329 3.34 27.62 5.79
N LEU A 330 4.39 27.02 5.22
CA LEU A 330 4.47 26.68 3.80
C LEU A 330 3.33 25.72 3.43
N GLU A 331 3.10 24.67 4.21
CA GLU A 331 2.04 23.69 3.99
C GLU A 331 0.63 24.33 4.01
N LEU A 332 0.38 25.21 4.98
CA LEU A 332 -0.88 25.96 5.06
C LEU A 332 -1.08 26.89 3.87
N ARG A 333 -0.02 27.58 3.41
CA ARG A 333 -0.08 28.46 2.24
C ARG A 333 -0.25 27.67 0.94
N LEU A 334 0.42 26.52 0.81
CA LEU A 334 0.29 25.63 -0.35
C LEU A 334 -1.17 25.19 -0.53
N CYS A 335 -1.84 24.82 0.56
CA CYS A 335 -3.25 24.44 0.53
C CYS A 335 -4.18 25.57 0.07
N LYS A 336 -3.87 26.84 0.36
CA LYS A 336 -4.67 27.99 -0.11
C LYS A 336 -4.63 28.18 -1.63
N HIS A 337 -3.62 27.62 -2.31
CA HIS A 337 -3.43 27.74 -3.76
C HIS A 337 -3.97 26.53 -4.54
N MET A 338 -4.53 25.54 -3.86
CA MET A 338 -5.07 24.31 -4.44
C MET A 338 -6.58 24.38 -4.66
N THR A 339 -7.07 23.78 -5.75
CA THR A 339 -8.50 23.52 -5.93
C THR A 339 -8.93 22.21 -5.24
N SER A 340 -10.23 21.89 -5.28
CA SER A 340 -10.77 20.63 -4.75
C SER A 340 -10.31 19.38 -5.50
N GLU A 341 -9.89 19.53 -6.76
CA GLU A 341 -9.39 18.42 -7.60
C GLU A 341 -7.88 18.23 -7.54
N GLU A 342 -7.17 19.16 -6.92
CA GLU A 342 -5.73 19.12 -6.77
C GLU A 342 -5.32 18.46 -5.46
N SER A 343 -4.14 17.85 -5.46
CA SER A 343 -3.57 17.22 -4.29
C SER A 343 -2.11 17.58 -4.16
N ALA A 344 -1.62 17.66 -2.93
CA ALA A 344 -0.21 17.89 -2.66
C ALA A 344 0.26 17.00 -1.51
N THR A 345 1.54 16.71 -1.45
CA THR A 345 2.16 15.91 -0.39
C THR A 345 3.53 16.46 -0.03
N ARG A 346 4.02 16.10 1.16
CA ARG A 346 5.41 16.28 1.53
C ARG A 346 6.19 15.04 1.07
N LEU A 347 7.12 15.22 0.13
CA LEU A 347 7.93 14.12 -0.42
C LEU A 347 9.17 13.82 0.42
N GLY A 348 9.68 14.84 1.12
CA GLY A 348 10.82 14.77 2.03
C GLY A 348 10.87 15.97 2.99
N ASP A 349 11.96 16.11 3.73
CA ASP A 349 12.03 17.06 4.85
C ASP A 349 11.85 18.54 4.42
N PHE A 350 12.28 18.88 3.20
CA PHE A 350 12.20 20.25 2.65
C PHE A 350 11.65 20.26 1.22
N SER A 351 10.90 19.22 0.85
CA SER A 351 10.38 19.05 -0.51
C SER A 351 8.92 18.63 -0.52
N TYR A 352 8.17 19.25 -1.42
CA TYR A 352 6.74 19.06 -1.60
C TYR A 352 6.45 18.76 -3.07
N ALA A 353 5.37 18.03 -3.31
CA ALA A 353 4.85 17.81 -4.65
C ALA A 353 3.38 18.23 -4.69
N LEU A 354 2.98 18.89 -5.77
CA LEU A 354 1.62 19.31 -6.06
C LEU A 354 1.22 18.73 -7.42
N LEU A 355 0.18 17.88 -7.43
CA LEU A 355 -0.50 17.47 -8.63
C LEU A 355 -1.51 18.56 -9.00
N ALA A 356 -1.18 19.34 -10.02
CA ALA A 356 -1.94 20.52 -10.44
C ALA A 356 -2.68 20.29 -11.76
N ARG A 357 -3.83 20.95 -11.89
CA ARG A 357 -4.69 20.94 -13.07
C ARG A 357 -5.13 22.36 -13.40
N ARG A 358 -4.73 22.83 -14.58
CA ARG A 358 -5.05 24.15 -15.13
C ARG A 358 -5.56 24.00 -16.57
N ASP A 359 -6.08 25.09 -17.11
CA ASP A 359 -6.64 25.11 -18.45
C ASP A 359 -5.57 24.87 -19.52
N ASP A 360 -4.35 25.39 -19.32
CA ASP A 360 -3.23 25.23 -20.23
C ASP A 360 -1.86 25.26 -19.51
N THR A 361 -0.79 25.00 -20.26
CA THR A 361 0.59 25.01 -19.75
C THR A 361 1.02 26.38 -19.22
N ARG A 362 0.46 27.47 -19.76
CA ARG A 362 0.79 28.84 -19.34
C ARG A 362 0.23 29.10 -17.95
N ALA A 363 -1.03 28.77 -17.70
CA ALA A 363 -1.69 28.89 -16.40
C ALA A 363 -1.02 28.02 -15.33
N LEU A 364 -0.48 26.86 -15.72
CA LEU A 364 0.34 26.01 -14.85
C LEU A 364 1.68 26.67 -14.47
N THR A 365 2.33 27.32 -15.44
CA THR A 365 3.58 28.08 -15.20
C THR A 365 3.30 29.30 -14.32
N GLU A 366 2.20 30.01 -14.55
CA GLU A 366 1.77 31.13 -13.71
C GLU A 366 1.43 30.69 -12.27
N LEU A 367 0.90 29.47 -12.08
CA LEU A 367 0.72 28.89 -10.75
C LEU A 367 2.07 28.68 -10.06
N ALA A 368 3.06 28.11 -10.74
CA ALA A 368 4.39 27.90 -10.18
C ALA A 368 5.03 29.23 -9.74
N GLU A 369 4.98 30.27 -10.58
CA GLU A 369 5.52 31.58 -10.20
C GLU A 369 4.75 32.22 -9.03
N ARG A 370 3.42 32.05 -8.96
CA ARG A 370 2.64 32.50 -7.80
C ARG A 370 3.06 31.78 -6.53
N LEU A 371 3.15 30.44 -6.56
CA LEU A 371 3.60 29.63 -5.41
C LEU A 371 5.00 30.05 -4.97
N ARG A 372 5.91 30.29 -5.92
CA ARG A 372 7.25 30.76 -5.61
C ARG A 372 7.26 32.08 -4.84
N GLY A 373 6.44 33.04 -5.27
CA GLY A 373 6.32 34.33 -4.62
C GLY A 373 5.60 34.29 -3.28
N SER A 374 4.54 33.49 -3.14
CA SER A 374 3.63 33.56 -1.99
C SER A 374 3.93 32.59 -0.85
N LEU A 375 4.66 31.50 -1.10
CA LEU A 375 4.86 30.46 -0.08
C LEU A 375 5.84 30.88 1.00
N ILE A 376 6.85 31.71 0.67
CA ILE A 376 7.85 32.17 1.64
C ILE A 376 7.63 33.64 2.03
N ASP A 377 7.15 34.51 1.15
CA ASP A 377 6.95 35.93 1.46
C ASP A 377 5.64 36.17 2.26
N PRO A 378 5.68 36.74 3.48
CA PRO A 378 4.49 37.12 4.24
C PRO A 378 3.71 38.31 3.65
N GLY A 379 4.20 38.98 2.60
CA GLY A 379 3.64 40.20 2.02
C GLY A 379 2.48 40.03 1.01
N ALA A 380 1.73 38.93 1.02
CA ALA A 380 0.55 38.81 0.17
C ALA A 380 -0.53 39.84 0.59
N PRO A 381 -1.23 40.50 -0.35
CA PRO A 381 -2.20 41.54 0.01
C PRO A 381 -3.39 40.94 0.78
N GLY A 382 -3.55 41.30 2.05
CA GLY A 382 -4.77 40.99 2.83
C GLY A 382 -4.58 40.46 4.25
N GLU A 383 -3.37 40.13 4.70
CA GLU A 383 -3.13 39.72 6.10
C GLU A 383 -2.55 40.88 6.93
N PRO A 384 -3.08 41.17 8.13
CA PRO A 384 -2.54 42.22 8.99
C PRO A 384 -1.12 41.84 9.45
N PRO A 385 -0.18 42.79 9.52
CA PRO A 385 1.18 42.52 9.96
C PRO A 385 1.16 42.14 11.44
N GLY A 386 1.17 40.84 11.73
CA GLY A 386 1.39 40.32 13.08
C GLY A 386 2.87 40.50 13.44
N GLU A 387 3.14 41.09 14.60
CA GLU A 387 4.47 41.47 15.10
C GLU A 387 5.49 40.30 15.20
N ALA A 388 5.09 39.05 14.92
CA ALA A 388 5.95 37.86 14.91
C ALA A 388 6.34 37.31 13.51
N ALA A 389 5.80 37.86 12.42
CA ALA A 389 6.00 37.30 11.06
C ALA A 389 7.16 37.93 10.26
N ALA A 390 7.65 39.11 10.66
CA ALA A 390 8.60 39.88 9.86
C ALA A 390 10.06 39.40 9.90
N GLY A 391 10.39 38.38 10.73
CA GLY A 391 11.78 37.93 10.94
C GLY A 391 12.13 36.52 10.45
N VAL A 392 11.15 35.66 10.18
CA VAL A 392 11.40 34.20 10.05
C VAL A 392 11.72 33.76 8.60
N ALA A 393 11.29 34.52 7.59
CA ALA A 393 11.41 34.14 6.18
C ALA A 393 12.52 34.88 5.40
N ALA A 394 13.20 35.85 6.02
CA ALA A 394 14.19 36.68 5.34
C ALA A 394 15.39 35.82 4.86
N GLY A 395 15.51 35.66 3.54
CA GLY A 395 16.58 34.92 2.90
C GLY A 395 16.36 33.41 2.76
N THR A 396 15.14 32.89 2.94
CA THR A 396 14.78 31.55 2.43
C THR A 396 14.18 31.73 1.04
N THR A 397 14.57 30.88 0.09
CA THR A 397 13.98 30.87 -1.25
C THR A 397 13.60 29.45 -1.63
N LEU A 398 12.73 29.33 -2.63
CA LEU A 398 12.28 28.04 -3.14
C LEU A 398 12.42 28.01 -4.66
N SER A 399 12.72 26.83 -5.16
CA SER A 399 12.72 26.51 -6.58
C SER A 399 11.61 25.52 -6.91
N ILE A 400 10.97 25.70 -8.06
CA ILE A 400 9.86 24.86 -8.51
C ILE A 400 10.18 24.20 -9.84
N GLY A 401 10.12 22.87 -9.88
CA GLY A 401 10.17 22.10 -11.11
C GLY A 401 8.78 21.77 -11.62
N ILE A 402 8.51 21.99 -12.91
CA ILE A 402 7.21 21.69 -13.53
C ILE A 402 7.37 20.48 -14.46
N GLY A 403 6.86 19.32 -14.06
CA GLY A 403 6.72 18.13 -14.92
C GLY A 403 5.35 18.11 -15.60
N LEU A 404 5.32 18.09 -16.92
CA LEU A 404 4.06 17.98 -17.68
C LEU A 404 3.71 16.50 -17.92
N PHE A 405 2.41 16.20 -18.00
CA PHE A 405 1.92 14.90 -18.48
C PHE A 405 2.07 14.72 -19.99
N SER A 406 2.45 15.79 -20.72
CA SER A 406 2.78 15.74 -22.13
C SER A 406 4.25 16.19 -22.30
N PRO A 407 5.15 15.34 -22.82
CA PRO A 407 4.91 13.95 -23.26
C PRO A 407 4.51 13.03 -22.08
N PRO A 408 3.82 11.90 -22.32
CA PRO A 408 3.44 10.96 -21.27
C PRO A 408 4.66 10.46 -20.49
N ALA A 409 4.45 10.20 -19.20
CA ALA A 409 5.39 9.42 -18.39
C ALA A 409 4.88 7.99 -18.30
N ASP A 410 5.76 7.01 -18.12
CA ASP A 410 5.34 5.61 -18.03
C ASP A 410 4.82 5.24 -16.63
N ASP A 411 5.31 5.92 -15.60
CA ASP A 411 4.92 5.71 -14.21
C ASP A 411 5.04 6.98 -13.35
N ALA A 412 4.49 6.91 -12.14
CA ALA A 412 4.59 7.99 -11.16
C ALA A 412 6.03 8.35 -10.77
N VAL A 413 6.94 7.38 -10.78
CA VAL A 413 8.36 7.58 -10.42
C VAL A 413 9.04 8.50 -11.44
N THR A 414 8.78 8.25 -12.71
CA THR A 414 9.25 9.05 -13.85
C THR A 414 8.69 10.46 -13.77
N MET A 415 7.39 10.61 -13.49
CA MET A 415 6.79 11.94 -13.34
C MET A 415 7.40 12.75 -12.18
N ILE A 416 7.67 12.11 -11.03
CA ILE A 416 8.37 12.74 -9.91
C ILE A 416 9.80 13.13 -10.29
N SER A 417 10.52 12.22 -10.95
CA SER A 417 11.88 12.48 -11.44
C SER A 417 11.93 13.72 -12.35
N ARG A 418 10.97 13.87 -13.28
CA ARG A 418 10.86 15.06 -14.14
C ARG A 418 10.72 16.36 -13.32
N GLY A 419 9.81 16.36 -12.35
CA GLY A 419 9.64 17.49 -11.43
C GLY A 419 10.89 17.80 -10.63
N GLN A 420 11.50 16.80 -9.98
CA GLN A 420 12.73 16.92 -9.19
C GLN A 420 13.90 17.47 -9.98
N LYS A 421 14.11 16.97 -11.20
CA LYS A 421 15.17 17.46 -12.08
C LYS A 421 14.98 18.92 -12.46
N ALA A 422 13.75 19.31 -12.82
CA ALA A 422 13.46 20.69 -13.15
C ALA A 422 13.67 21.63 -11.94
N ALA A 423 13.30 21.19 -10.74
CA ALA A 423 13.56 21.92 -9.49
C ALA A 423 15.07 22.02 -9.19
N MET A 424 15.81 20.93 -9.42
CA MET A 424 17.27 20.89 -9.26
C MET A 424 17.97 21.86 -10.21
N VAL A 425 17.58 21.89 -11.48
CA VAL A 425 18.16 22.82 -12.45
C VAL A 425 17.82 24.27 -12.09
N ALA A 426 16.58 24.54 -11.63
CA ALA A 426 16.20 25.84 -11.11
C ALA A 426 17.10 26.31 -9.93
N ARG A 427 17.48 25.39 -9.02
CA ARG A 427 18.45 25.67 -7.96
C ARG A 427 19.85 25.96 -8.48
N LEU A 428 20.37 25.11 -9.37
CA LEU A 428 21.72 25.25 -9.91
C LEU A 428 21.89 26.57 -10.69
N ASP A 429 20.83 27.08 -11.31
CA ASP A 429 20.84 28.36 -12.00
C ASP A 429 20.79 29.59 -11.07
N GLY A 430 20.89 29.40 -9.76
CA GLY A 430 20.90 30.47 -8.76
C GLY A 430 19.62 30.56 -7.92
N GLY A 431 18.81 29.50 -7.89
CA GLY A 431 17.64 29.39 -7.02
C GLY A 431 16.53 30.38 -7.31
N ASN A 432 15.53 30.39 -6.43
CA ASN A 432 14.38 31.30 -6.42
C ASN A 432 13.70 31.45 -7.79
N ARG A 433 13.43 30.34 -8.48
CA ARG A 433 12.77 30.34 -9.80
C ARG A 433 11.96 29.09 -10.04
N SER A 434 10.98 29.17 -10.95
CA SER A 434 10.42 27.96 -11.53
C SER A 434 11.14 27.59 -12.82
N ARG A 435 11.20 26.29 -13.12
CA ARG A 435 11.68 25.79 -14.40
C ARG A 435 10.80 24.64 -14.84
N ARG A 436 10.46 24.64 -16.13
CA ARG A 436 9.76 23.51 -16.75
C ARG A 436 10.77 22.42 -17.06
N TRP A 437 10.41 21.19 -16.75
CA TRP A 437 11.15 20.03 -17.21
C TRP A 437 11.11 20.02 -18.74
N ALA A 438 12.29 19.88 -19.33
CA ALA A 438 12.46 19.58 -20.73
C ALA A 438 13.43 18.41 -20.79
N PRO A 439 13.17 17.40 -21.64
CA PRO A 439 14.14 16.34 -21.85
C PRO A 439 15.46 16.96 -22.35
N ALA A 440 16.59 16.45 -21.86
CA ALA A 440 17.91 16.89 -22.30
C ALA A 440 18.13 16.68 -23.82
N VAL A 441 17.29 15.83 -24.40
CA VAL A 441 17.22 15.47 -25.81
C VAL A 441 15.85 15.87 -26.34
N ALA A 442 15.80 16.81 -27.29
CA ALA A 442 14.55 17.13 -27.98
C ALA A 442 14.20 15.97 -28.93
N ILE A 443 13.08 15.29 -28.68
CA ILE A 443 12.60 14.20 -29.52
C ILE A 443 12.10 14.80 -30.85
N GLY A 444 13.00 14.83 -31.84
CA GLY A 444 12.72 15.08 -33.25
C GLY A 444 12.41 13.78 -34.00
N PRO A 445 12.30 13.80 -35.34
CA PRO A 445 11.98 12.61 -36.12
C PRO A 445 13.01 11.48 -35.91
N ALA A 446 12.51 10.24 -35.85
CA ALA A 446 13.13 8.98 -35.39
C ALA A 446 14.58 8.61 -35.80
N LEU A 447 15.23 9.34 -36.71
CA LEU A 447 16.62 9.09 -37.12
C LEU A 447 17.65 9.73 -36.16
N ASP A 448 17.27 10.74 -35.37
CA ASP A 448 18.16 11.42 -34.42
C ASP A 448 18.17 10.75 -33.02
N GLU A 449 17.07 10.07 -32.68
CA GLU A 449 16.85 9.38 -31.39
C GLU A 449 17.79 8.18 -31.20
N ASP A 450 17.87 7.30 -32.21
CA ASP A 450 18.76 6.12 -32.19
C ASP A 450 20.23 6.53 -32.07
N ALA A 451 20.64 7.61 -32.74
CA ALA A 451 22.01 8.11 -32.71
C ALA A 451 22.41 8.63 -31.31
N GLN A 452 21.48 9.28 -30.61
CA GLN A 452 21.69 9.84 -29.28
C GLN A 452 21.72 8.74 -28.20
N ILE A 453 20.77 7.80 -28.24
CA ILE A 453 20.76 6.65 -27.32
C ILE A 453 22.00 5.78 -27.55
N ARG A 454 22.40 5.59 -28.80
CA ARG A 454 23.66 4.90 -29.14
C ARG A 454 24.86 5.59 -28.52
N ALA A 455 25.01 6.91 -28.70
CA ALA A 455 26.13 7.65 -28.14
C ALA A 455 26.15 7.57 -26.60
N LEU A 456 24.97 7.62 -25.96
CA LEU A 456 24.83 7.45 -24.53
C LEU A 456 25.25 6.05 -24.07
N LEU A 457 24.87 5.00 -24.79
CA LEU A 457 25.25 3.62 -24.48
C LEU A 457 26.76 3.38 -24.67
N GLU A 458 27.33 3.91 -25.75
CA GLU A 458 28.78 3.81 -26.04
C GLU A 458 29.62 4.46 -24.93
N ASP A 459 29.12 5.53 -24.29
CA ASP A 459 29.76 6.15 -23.11
C ASP A 459 29.45 5.43 -21.79
N ALA A 460 28.20 5.01 -21.58
CA ALA A 460 27.73 4.44 -20.32
C ALA A 460 28.34 3.06 -20.02
N ILE A 461 28.52 2.21 -21.03
CA ILE A 461 29.09 0.86 -20.90
C ILE A 461 30.49 0.89 -20.24
N PRO A 462 31.45 1.71 -20.69
CA PRO A 462 32.76 1.81 -20.05
C PRO A 462 32.78 2.66 -18.76
N HIS A 463 31.92 3.69 -18.62
CA HIS A 463 32.05 4.71 -17.57
C HIS A 463 31.06 4.57 -16.39
N ARG A 464 30.58 3.35 -16.07
CA ARG A 464 29.60 3.09 -14.99
C ARG A 464 28.26 3.84 -15.16
N GLY A 465 27.85 4.06 -16.41
CA GLY A 465 26.54 4.62 -16.72
C GLY A 465 25.43 3.57 -16.73
N LEU A 466 25.73 2.29 -16.60
CA LEU A 466 24.71 1.24 -16.39
C LEU A 466 24.59 0.91 -14.89
N MET A 467 23.40 0.49 -14.45
CA MET A 467 23.16 0.02 -13.09
C MET A 467 22.13 -1.11 -13.04
N LEU A 468 22.13 -1.88 -11.95
CA LEU A 468 21.13 -2.92 -11.67
C LEU A 468 20.25 -2.51 -10.49
N LEU A 469 18.95 -2.68 -10.64
CA LEU A 469 17.98 -2.73 -9.56
C LEU A 469 17.59 -4.18 -9.29
N PHE A 470 17.20 -4.49 -8.07
CA PHE A 470 16.84 -5.83 -7.62
C PHE A 470 15.40 -5.85 -7.15
N GLN A 471 14.61 -6.77 -7.71
CA GLN A 471 13.22 -6.98 -7.30
C GLN A 471 13.05 -8.42 -6.78
N PRO A 472 12.51 -8.63 -5.57
CA PRO A 472 12.39 -9.96 -4.99
C PRO A 472 11.37 -10.82 -5.75
N ILE A 473 11.66 -12.11 -5.83
CA ILE A 473 10.77 -13.16 -6.34
C ILE A 473 10.50 -14.11 -5.18
N VAL A 474 9.25 -14.09 -4.70
CA VAL A 474 8.84 -14.77 -3.47
C VAL A 474 8.42 -16.20 -3.78
N CYS A 475 9.03 -17.19 -3.15
CA CYS A 475 8.63 -18.60 -3.26
C CYS A 475 7.42 -18.88 -2.37
N LEU A 476 6.44 -19.64 -2.87
CA LEU A 476 5.26 -20.08 -2.11
C LEU A 476 5.42 -21.48 -1.47
N GLY A 477 6.56 -22.13 -1.70
CA GLY A 477 6.87 -23.48 -1.20
C GLY A 477 7.77 -23.49 0.04
N GLN A 478 8.04 -24.69 0.58
CA GLN A 478 8.77 -24.86 1.85
C GLN A 478 10.28 -24.57 1.80
N GLU A 479 10.87 -24.38 0.62
CA GLU A 479 12.28 -24.00 0.49
C GLU A 479 12.41 -22.50 0.19
N ALA A 480 12.40 -21.68 1.23
CA ALA A 480 12.66 -20.24 1.11
C ALA A 480 14.13 -20.00 0.67
N GLY A 481 14.30 -19.65 -0.60
CA GLY A 481 15.54 -19.13 -1.16
C GLY A 481 15.42 -17.62 -1.44
N GLU A 482 16.54 -16.91 -1.33
CA GLU A 482 16.60 -15.47 -1.64
C GLU A 482 16.79 -15.28 -3.14
N LEU A 483 15.67 -15.15 -3.86
CA LEU A 483 15.66 -14.96 -5.31
C LEU A 483 15.29 -13.52 -5.64
N TYR A 484 16.13 -12.87 -6.45
CA TYR A 484 15.84 -11.54 -7.01
C TYR A 484 15.97 -11.56 -8.53
N GLU A 485 15.18 -10.74 -9.21
CA GLU A 485 15.44 -10.34 -10.59
C GLU A 485 16.37 -9.14 -10.61
N ALA A 486 17.42 -9.21 -11.43
CA ALA A 486 18.31 -8.09 -11.73
C ALA A 486 17.78 -7.33 -12.96
N GLN A 487 17.34 -6.10 -12.75
CA GLN A 487 16.75 -5.25 -13.77
C GLN A 487 17.70 -4.11 -14.14
N LEU A 488 18.11 -4.07 -15.42
CA LEU A 488 19.01 -3.07 -15.95
C LEU A 488 18.38 -1.67 -15.98
N ARG A 489 19.17 -0.64 -15.72
CA ARG A 489 18.84 0.76 -15.99
C ARG A 489 20.03 1.45 -16.63
N LEU A 490 19.75 2.38 -17.53
CA LEU A 490 20.74 3.27 -18.14
C LEU A 490 20.71 4.62 -17.44
N ARG A 491 21.83 5.06 -16.90
CA ARG A 491 21.97 6.36 -16.26
C ARG A 491 22.30 7.42 -17.31
N ALA A 492 21.39 8.37 -17.49
CA ALA A 492 21.63 9.54 -18.33
C ALA A 492 22.62 10.51 -17.65
N PRO A 493 23.27 11.42 -18.40
CA PRO A 493 24.26 12.35 -17.85
C PRO A 493 23.68 13.32 -16.79
N ASP A 494 22.37 13.57 -16.87
CA ASP A 494 21.62 14.38 -15.92
C ASP A 494 21.15 13.59 -14.68
N GLY A 495 21.54 12.31 -14.58
CA GLY A 495 21.17 11.40 -13.51
C GLY A 495 19.85 10.65 -13.70
N GLU A 496 19.16 10.75 -14.85
CA GLU A 496 17.97 9.90 -15.12
C GLU A 496 18.32 8.42 -15.08
N HIS A 497 17.37 7.57 -14.70
CA HIS A 497 17.43 6.14 -14.99
C HIS A 497 16.44 5.85 -16.12
N ILE A 498 16.96 5.62 -17.32
CA ILE A 498 16.20 5.23 -18.50
C ILE A 498 15.91 3.71 -18.39
N PRO A 499 14.65 3.27 -18.52
CA PRO A 499 14.27 1.87 -18.44
C PRO A 499 14.71 1.09 -19.70
N PRO A 500 14.84 -0.24 -19.60
CA PRO A 500 15.27 -1.09 -20.71
C PRO A 500 14.45 -0.95 -22.00
N ASN A 501 13.14 -0.72 -21.90
CA ASN A 501 12.26 -0.62 -23.07
C ASN A 501 12.62 0.54 -24.00
N ASP A 502 13.26 1.58 -23.47
CA ASP A 502 13.59 2.78 -24.25
C ASP A 502 14.93 2.65 -24.97
N PHE A 503 15.89 1.91 -24.39
CA PHE A 503 17.26 1.84 -24.95
C PHE A 503 17.67 0.46 -25.47
N LEU A 504 17.09 -0.65 -25.01
CA LEU A 504 17.46 -1.99 -25.49
C LEU A 504 17.13 -2.21 -26.98
N PRO A 505 15.97 -1.77 -27.52
CA PRO A 505 15.70 -1.90 -28.96
C PRO A 505 16.75 -1.18 -29.82
N VAL A 506 17.26 -0.03 -29.34
CA VAL A 506 18.34 0.72 -30.01
C VAL A 506 19.65 -0.03 -29.89
N ALA A 507 19.97 -0.54 -28.70
CA ALA A 507 21.18 -1.32 -28.44
C ALA A 507 21.25 -2.56 -29.34
N GLU A 508 20.12 -3.22 -29.57
CA GLU A 508 20.01 -4.36 -30.47
C GLU A 508 20.29 -3.98 -31.93
N ARG A 509 19.61 -2.94 -32.46
CA ARG A 509 19.86 -2.42 -33.81
C ARG A 509 21.31 -1.98 -34.02
N CYS A 510 21.95 -1.45 -32.97
CA CYS A 510 23.33 -0.98 -33.00
C CYS A 510 24.37 -2.08 -32.72
N GLY A 511 23.95 -3.32 -32.41
CA GLY A 511 24.85 -4.42 -32.10
C GLY A 511 25.60 -4.28 -30.76
N LEU A 512 25.08 -3.49 -29.83
CA LEU A 512 25.66 -3.25 -28.50
C LEU A 512 25.23 -4.30 -27.45
N MET A 513 24.22 -5.13 -27.75
CA MET A 513 23.70 -6.16 -26.83
C MET A 513 24.77 -7.09 -26.25
N PRO A 514 25.75 -7.62 -27.01
CA PRO A 514 26.78 -8.49 -26.44
C PRO A 514 27.64 -7.81 -25.36
N ALA A 515 27.88 -6.49 -25.48
CA ALA A 515 28.63 -5.73 -24.48
C ALA A 515 27.79 -5.46 -23.23
N ILE A 516 26.52 -5.10 -23.41
CA ILE A 516 25.57 -4.86 -22.31
C ILE A 516 25.35 -6.16 -21.53
N ASP A 517 25.04 -7.26 -22.21
CA ASP A 517 24.80 -8.57 -21.58
C ASP A 517 26.00 -9.04 -20.77
N ARG A 518 27.21 -8.82 -21.30
CA ARG A 518 28.46 -9.12 -20.58
C ARG A 518 28.62 -8.27 -19.32
N TRP A 519 28.33 -6.98 -19.43
CA TRP A 519 28.38 -6.05 -18.30
C TRP A 519 27.37 -6.44 -17.22
N VAL A 520 26.12 -6.75 -17.60
CA VAL A 520 25.03 -7.15 -16.69
C VAL A 520 25.43 -8.38 -15.88
N ILE A 521 25.96 -9.41 -16.54
CA ILE A 521 26.42 -10.63 -15.87
C ILE A 521 27.57 -10.34 -14.91
N GLN A 522 28.55 -9.53 -15.32
CA GLN A 522 29.66 -9.17 -14.44
C GLN A 522 29.17 -8.48 -13.17
N GLN A 523 28.30 -7.49 -13.31
CA GLN A 523 27.75 -6.78 -12.16
C GLN A 523 26.89 -7.68 -11.27
N ALA A 524 26.05 -8.54 -11.84
CA ALA A 524 25.27 -9.49 -11.06
C ALA A 524 26.16 -10.44 -10.26
N LEU A 525 27.21 -11.00 -10.88
CA LEU A 525 28.16 -11.87 -10.20
C LEU A 525 28.97 -11.12 -9.13
N ASP A 526 29.37 -9.88 -9.37
CA ASP A 526 30.08 -9.05 -8.39
C ASP A 526 29.20 -8.75 -7.16
N VAL A 527 27.91 -8.45 -7.37
CA VAL A 527 26.94 -8.28 -6.29
C VAL A 527 26.80 -9.57 -5.48
N MET A 528 26.65 -10.72 -6.13
CA MET A 528 26.59 -12.02 -5.44
C MET A 528 27.87 -12.31 -4.64
N ASP A 529 29.03 -11.96 -5.18
CA ASP A 529 30.33 -12.18 -4.53
C ASP A 529 30.53 -11.28 -3.30
N ILE A 530 30.11 -10.01 -3.38
CA ILE A 530 30.14 -9.04 -2.28
C ILE A 530 29.15 -9.44 -1.18
N GLN A 531 27.95 -9.85 -1.56
CA GLN A 531 26.85 -10.08 -0.64
C GLN A 531 26.83 -11.48 -0.02
N ARG A 532 27.71 -12.40 -0.45
CA ARG A 532 27.68 -13.82 -0.03
C ARG A 532 27.73 -14.07 1.48
N VAL A 533 28.27 -13.13 2.26
CA VAL A 533 28.35 -13.26 3.73
C VAL A 533 27.01 -12.95 4.37
N VAL A 534 26.34 -11.91 3.90
CA VAL A 534 25.03 -11.46 4.41
C VAL A 534 23.91 -12.32 3.84
N HIS A 535 24.01 -12.65 2.55
CA HIS A 535 23.01 -13.37 1.77
C HIS A 535 23.62 -14.66 1.18
N PRO A 536 23.88 -15.70 2.01
CA PRO A 536 24.60 -16.91 1.59
C PRO A 536 23.83 -17.79 0.60
N ARG A 537 22.54 -17.53 0.42
CA ARG A 537 21.65 -18.25 -0.51
C ARG A 537 21.16 -17.36 -1.65
N LEU A 538 21.75 -16.18 -1.84
CA LEU A 538 21.36 -15.24 -2.88
C LEU A 538 21.43 -15.89 -4.26
N ARG A 539 20.34 -15.75 -5.01
CA ARG A 539 20.24 -16.11 -6.41
C ARG A 539 19.70 -14.91 -7.17
N LEU A 540 20.35 -14.60 -8.29
CA LEU A 540 19.90 -13.56 -9.20
C LEU A 540 19.41 -14.20 -10.49
N LEU A 541 18.19 -13.85 -10.88
CA LEU A 541 17.64 -14.07 -12.21
C LEU A 541 18.11 -12.93 -13.10
N VAL A 542 18.91 -13.25 -14.12
CA VAL A 542 19.60 -12.26 -14.95
C VAL A 542 19.20 -12.42 -16.41
N HIS A 543 18.59 -11.39 -16.98
CA HIS A 543 18.19 -11.37 -18.40
C HIS A 543 19.40 -11.36 -19.34
N GLN A 544 19.35 -12.18 -20.40
CA GLN A 544 20.34 -12.26 -21.48
C GLN A 544 19.65 -12.47 -22.83
N ALA A 545 20.24 -11.92 -23.90
CA ALA A 545 19.80 -12.25 -25.25
C ALA A 545 20.33 -13.63 -25.69
N VAL A 546 19.50 -14.41 -26.40
CA VAL A 546 19.89 -15.73 -26.94
C VAL A 546 21.13 -15.62 -27.83
N ALA A 547 21.18 -14.59 -28.68
CA ALA A 547 22.30 -14.34 -29.59
C ALA A 547 23.63 -14.09 -28.85
N SER A 548 23.61 -13.36 -27.73
CA SER A 548 24.81 -13.08 -26.92
C SER A 548 25.38 -14.36 -26.30
N VAL A 549 24.51 -15.21 -25.74
CA VAL A 549 24.92 -16.45 -25.06
C VAL A 549 25.35 -17.52 -26.07
N ALA A 550 24.77 -17.52 -27.27
CA ALA A 550 25.15 -18.40 -28.37
C ALA A 550 26.55 -18.12 -28.94
N ALA A 551 27.14 -16.96 -28.64
CA ALA A 551 28.47 -16.62 -29.13
C ALA A 551 29.53 -17.63 -28.61
N PRO A 552 30.43 -18.14 -29.48
CA PRO A 552 31.34 -19.26 -29.15
C PRO A 552 32.19 -19.09 -27.89
N HIS A 553 32.54 -17.85 -27.53
CA HIS A 553 33.39 -17.53 -26.39
C HIS A 553 32.64 -17.15 -25.11
N TRP A 554 31.31 -17.00 -25.18
CA TRP A 554 30.51 -16.52 -24.05
C TRP A 554 30.50 -17.55 -22.91
N LEU A 555 30.18 -18.81 -23.22
CA LEU A 555 30.04 -19.85 -22.20
C LEU A 555 31.37 -20.20 -21.49
N PRO A 556 32.50 -20.36 -22.21
CA PRO A 556 33.80 -20.51 -21.56
C PRO A 556 34.14 -19.33 -20.63
N TRP A 557 33.87 -18.10 -21.08
CA TRP A 557 34.10 -16.90 -20.28
C TRP A 557 33.22 -16.87 -19.02
N PHE A 558 31.92 -17.14 -19.15
CA PHE A 558 30.99 -17.12 -18.03
C PHE A 558 31.36 -18.17 -16.97
N ARG A 559 31.74 -19.38 -17.42
CA ARG A 559 32.29 -20.42 -16.54
C ARG A 559 33.49 -19.91 -15.74
N ASP A 560 34.44 -19.26 -16.41
CA ASP A 560 35.64 -18.74 -15.74
C ASP A 560 35.27 -17.65 -14.72
N GLN A 561 34.28 -16.80 -14.99
CA GLN A 561 33.78 -15.81 -14.02
C GLN A 561 33.16 -16.44 -12.77
N ILE A 562 32.37 -17.51 -12.93
CA ILE A 562 31.76 -18.25 -11.82
C ILE A 562 32.84 -18.93 -10.97
N VAL A 563 33.82 -19.58 -11.62
CA VAL A 563 34.91 -20.29 -10.93
C VAL A 563 35.78 -19.33 -10.15
N GLN A 564 36.17 -18.19 -10.73
CA GLN A 564 37.00 -17.18 -10.07
C GLN A 564 36.37 -16.62 -8.79
N ARG A 565 35.04 -16.53 -8.74
CA ARG A 565 34.27 -16.02 -7.59
C ARG A 565 33.77 -17.12 -6.64
N ASN A 566 34.04 -18.39 -6.96
CA ASN A 566 33.56 -19.56 -6.23
C ASN A 566 32.01 -19.61 -6.08
N LEU A 567 31.29 -19.20 -7.13
CA LEU A 567 29.82 -19.07 -7.12
C LEU A 567 29.10 -20.32 -7.67
N VAL A 568 29.82 -21.40 -7.96
CA VAL A 568 29.25 -22.64 -8.55
C VAL A 568 28.09 -23.20 -7.72
N ARG A 569 28.16 -23.06 -6.38
CA ARG A 569 27.14 -23.57 -5.46
C ARG A 569 25.80 -22.83 -5.54
N LEU A 570 25.78 -21.61 -6.09
CA LEU A 570 24.59 -20.76 -6.15
C LEU A 570 23.69 -21.04 -7.35
N ARG A 571 24.11 -21.95 -8.26
CA ARG A 571 23.38 -22.35 -9.47
C ARG A 571 22.85 -21.14 -10.24
N PRO A 572 23.72 -20.47 -11.03
CA PRO A 572 23.37 -19.27 -11.77
C PRO A 572 22.09 -19.46 -12.58
N LEU A 573 21.26 -18.43 -12.64
CA LEU A 573 19.95 -18.46 -13.27
C LEU A 573 19.86 -17.38 -14.34
N LEU A 574 19.72 -17.80 -15.59
CA LEU A 574 19.59 -16.90 -16.74
C LEU A 574 18.13 -16.81 -17.19
N GLU A 575 17.71 -15.63 -17.61
CA GLU A 575 16.39 -15.38 -18.18
C GLU A 575 16.51 -15.06 -19.68
N PHE A 576 15.65 -15.67 -20.50
CA PHE A 576 15.51 -15.37 -21.94
C PHE A 576 14.05 -15.04 -22.26
N GLN A 577 13.80 -14.17 -23.24
CA GLN A 577 12.44 -13.92 -23.72
C GLN A 577 11.94 -15.10 -24.56
N ILE A 578 10.66 -15.47 -24.42
CA ILE A 578 10.04 -16.50 -25.26
C ILE A 578 10.12 -16.14 -26.76
N ALA A 579 10.07 -14.85 -27.10
CA ALA A 579 10.17 -14.37 -28.47
C ALA A 579 11.51 -14.76 -29.13
N ASP A 580 12.63 -14.60 -28.42
CA ASP A 580 13.97 -14.94 -28.91
C ASP A 580 14.12 -16.45 -29.08
N VAL A 581 13.53 -17.22 -28.15
CA VAL A 581 13.53 -18.69 -28.20
C VAL A 581 12.74 -19.19 -29.41
N CYS A 582 11.58 -18.59 -29.67
CA CYS A 582 10.74 -18.94 -30.81
C CYS A 582 11.32 -18.48 -32.14
N HIS A 583 12.16 -17.42 -32.14
CA HIS A 583 12.84 -16.93 -33.34
C HIS A 583 13.80 -17.98 -33.93
N ASP A 584 14.58 -18.66 -33.08
CA ASP A 584 15.46 -19.76 -33.49
C ASP A 584 15.43 -20.89 -32.45
N VAL A 585 14.49 -21.82 -32.65
CA VAL A 585 14.25 -22.95 -31.75
C VAL A 585 15.42 -23.93 -31.74
N GLU A 586 16.07 -24.18 -32.88
CA GLU A 586 17.17 -25.15 -32.98
C GLU A 586 18.43 -24.63 -32.28
N LEU A 587 18.77 -23.36 -32.49
CA LEU A 587 19.84 -22.71 -31.76
C LEU A 587 19.55 -22.72 -30.25
N SER A 588 18.32 -22.38 -29.86
CA SER A 588 17.90 -22.36 -28.46
C SER A 588 18.00 -23.75 -27.83
N LYS A 589 17.57 -24.81 -28.50
CA LYS A 589 17.74 -26.20 -28.05
C LYS A 589 19.19 -26.55 -27.80
N ALA A 590 20.08 -26.25 -28.75
CA ALA A 590 21.51 -26.48 -28.59
C ALA A 590 22.12 -25.68 -27.43
N LEU A 591 21.68 -24.43 -27.25
CA LEU A 591 22.08 -23.54 -26.16
C LEU A 591 21.70 -24.12 -24.80
N MET A 592 20.43 -24.51 -24.60
CA MET A 592 19.93 -25.04 -23.33
C MET A 592 20.64 -26.31 -22.92
N VAL A 593 20.94 -27.20 -23.88
CA VAL A 593 21.76 -28.40 -23.64
C VAL A 593 23.14 -28.03 -23.09
N ASN A 594 23.79 -27.02 -23.66
CA ASN A 594 25.11 -26.59 -23.23
C ASN A 594 25.07 -25.89 -21.86
N LEU A 595 24.11 -24.99 -21.60
CA LEU A 595 23.94 -24.34 -20.30
C LEU A 595 23.72 -25.37 -19.18
N ARG A 596 22.87 -26.38 -19.43
CA ARG A 596 22.59 -27.45 -18.47
C ARG A 596 23.81 -28.27 -18.10
N LYS A 597 24.72 -28.55 -19.05
CA LYS A 597 25.99 -29.28 -18.77
C LYS A 597 26.85 -28.57 -17.72
N TYR A 598 26.73 -27.25 -17.60
CA TYR A 598 27.44 -26.45 -16.61
C TYR A 598 26.63 -26.16 -15.34
N GLY A 599 25.45 -26.77 -15.18
CA GLY A 599 24.59 -26.58 -14.02
C GLY A 599 23.93 -25.20 -13.96
N ILE A 600 23.89 -24.47 -15.08
CA ILE A 600 23.20 -23.19 -15.21
C ILE A 600 21.72 -23.47 -15.37
N GLN A 601 20.90 -22.80 -14.57
CA GLN A 601 19.46 -22.89 -14.66
C GLN A 601 18.91 -21.83 -15.61
N VAL A 602 17.75 -22.12 -16.19
CA VAL A 602 17.12 -21.27 -17.21
C VAL A 602 15.67 -20.97 -16.84
N CYS A 603 15.32 -19.69 -16.95
CA CYS A 603 13.97 -19.16 -16.94
C CYS A 603 13.61 -18.64 -18.33
N ILE A 604 12.39 -18.92 -18.81
CA ILE A 604 11.85 -18.27 -20.01
C ILE A 604 10.75 -17.29 -19.59
N ALA A 605 10.89 -16.04 -20.02
CA ALA A 605 9.99 -14.95 -19.66
C ALA A 605 8.97 -14.61 -20.74
N ASN A 606 7.94 -13.88 -20.31
CA ASN A 606 6.83 -13.41 -21.12
C ASN A 606 6.01 -14.55 -21.76
N CYS A 607 5.91 -15.70 -21.08
CA CYS A 607 5.17 -16.86 -21.58
C CYS A 607 3.66 -16.59 -21.56
N ALA A 608 2.98 -16.94 -22.64
CA ALA A 608 1.52 -16.91 -22.73
C ALA A 608 0.88 -18.16 -22.12
N GLY A 609 1.61 -19.27 -22.05
CA GLY A 609 1.15 -20.54 -21.48
C GLY A 609 0.31 -21.37 -22.44
N THR A 610 0.39 -21.10 -23.74
CA THR A 610 -0.33 -21.88 -24.75
C THR A 610 0.19 -23.32 -24.79
N PRO A 611 -0.62 -24.30 -25.24
CA PRO A 611 -0.18 -25.70 -25.33
C PRO A 611 1.12 -25.89 -26.14
N ALA A 612 1.31 -25.10 -27.21
CA ALA A 612 2.51 -25.12 -28.03
C ALA A 612 3.74 -24.60 -27.27
N GLU A 613 3.59 -23.51 -26.50
CA GLU A 613 4.67 -23.00 -25.64
C GLU A 613 5.01 -24.00 -24.54
N VAL A 614 4.01 -24.58 -23.86
CA VAL A 614 4.25 -25.59 -22.82
C VAL A 614 5.05 -26.77 -23.36
N GLN A 615 4.69 -27.27 -24.55
CA GLN A 615 5.45 -28.33 -25.21
C GLN A 615 6.88 -27.89 -25.55
N LEU A 616 7.07 -26.71 -26.12
CA LEU A 616 8.39 -26.18 -26.47
C LEU A 616 9.28 -26.04 -25.22
N LEU A 617 8.76 -25.47 -24.14
CA LEU A 617 9.48 -25.31 -22.89
C LEU A 617 9.87 -26.65 -22.26
N ALA A 618 9.00 -27.66 -22.38
CA ALA A 618 9.31 -29.03 -21.96
C ALA A 618 10.42 -29.67 -22.80
N GLU A 619 10.40 -29.51 -24.13
CA GLU A 619 11.47 -29.98 -25.02
C GLU A 619 12.81 -29.30 -24.73
N LEU A 620 12.79 -28.01 -24.39
CA LEU A 620 13.96 -27.26 -23.95
C LEU A 620 14.42 -27.66 -22.55
N ALA A 621 13.55 -28.31 -21.76
CA ALA A 621 13.74 -28.70 -20.37
C ALA A 621 14.30 -27.55 -19.50
N VAL A 622 13.58 -26.42 -19.56
CA VAL A 622 13.86 -25.21 -18.76
C VAL A 622 13.46 -25.43 -17.31
N ASN A 623 13.99 -24.61 -16.40
CA ASN A 623 13.72 -24.75 -14.97
C ASN A 623 12.52 -23.90 -14.53
N LEU A 624 12.38 -22.70 -15.09
CA LEU A 624 11.33 -21.76 -14.74
C LEU A 624 10.64 -21.21 -16.00
N ALA A 625 9.36 -20.91 -15.86
CA ALA A 625 8.59 -20.12 -16.81
C ALA A 625 7.96 -18.93 -16.08
N LYS A 626 8.22 -17.72 -16.58
CA LYS A 626 7.65 -16.47 -16.06
C LYS A 626 6.53 -16.04 -16.98
N LEU A 627 5.31 -16.05 -16.45
CA LEU A 627 4.11 -15.71 -17.20
C LEU A 627 4.09 -14.22 -17.56
N SER A 628 3.57 -13.90 -18.74
CA SER A 628 3.35 -12.53 -19.15
C SER A 628 2.33 -11.83 -18.24
N PHE A 629 2.47 -10.52 -18.08
CA PHE A 629 1.47 -9.72 -17.38
C PHE A 629 0.08 -9.86 -18.01
N HIS A 630 0.01 -9.87 -19.35
CA HIS A 630 -1.23 -10.05 -20.10
C HIS A 630 -1.91 -11.39 -19.78
N THR A 631 -1.17 -12.49 -19.71
CA THR A 631 -1.70 -13.80 -19.32
C THR A 631 -2.19 -13.79 -17.89
N LEU A 632 -1.46 -13.15 -16.97
CA LEU A 632 -1.93 -13.06 -15.60
C LEU A 632 -3.20 -12.24 -15.52
N THR A 633 -3.30 -11.07 -16.16
CA THR A 633 -4.45 -10.16 -16.03
C THR A 633 -5.68 -10.60 -16.81
N ASN A 634 -5.52 -10.97 -18.07
CA ASN A 634 -6.64 -11.14 -19.01
C ASN A 634 -7.13 -12.58 -19.15
N THR A 635 -6.50 -13.55 -18.48
CA THR A 635 -6.94 -14.94 -18.48
C THR A 635 -7.85 -15.21 -17.27
N GLU A 636 -8.97 -15.92 -17.51
CA GLU A 636 -9.85 -16.35 -16.43
C GLU A 636 -9.12 -17.30 -15.48
N GLN A 637 -9.47 -17.26 -14.19
CA GLN A 637 -8.74 -18.00 -13.14
C GLN A 637 -8.69 -19.53 -13.39
N GLY A 638 -9.74 -20.11 -13.94
CA GLY A 638 -9.79 -21.55 -14.27
C GLY A 638 -8.82 -21.94 -15.37
N GLU A 639 -8.73 -21.13 -16.43
CA GLU A 639 -7.79 -21.32 -17.53
C GLU A 639 -6.34 -21.07 -17.06
N LEU A 640 -6.12 -20.01 -16.29
CA LEU A 640 -4.81 -19.70 -15.70
C LEU A 640 -4.32 -20.85 -14.80
N SER A 641 -5.22 -21.44 -14.00
CA SER A 641 -4.91 -22.63 -13.20
C SER A 641 -4.51 -23.83 -14.07
N GLY A 642 -5.15 -23.98 -15.25
CA GLY A 642 -4.81 -24.99 -16.24
C GLY A 642 -3.41 -24.78 -16.82
N ILE A 643 -3.05 -23.54 -17.17
CA ILE A 643 -1.71 -23.15 -17.66
C ILE A 643 -0.65 -23.46 -16.62
N VAL A 644 -0.84 -22.98 -15.38
CA VAL A 644 0.12 -23.21 -14.28
C VAL A 644 0.31 -24.70 -14.05
N ARG A 645 -0.77 -25.48 -13.98
CA ARG A 645 -0.70 -26.94 -13.84
C ARG A 645 0.04 -27.60 -15.00
N GLY A 646 -0.25 -27.21 -16.25
CA GLY A 646 0.37 -27.78 -17.44
C GLY A 646 1.89 -27.62 -17.46
N LEU A 647 2.40 -26.45 -17.04
CA LEU A 647 3.84 -26.21 -16.88
C LEU A 647 4.44 -27.05 -15.75
N ARG A 648 3.76 -27.09 -14.60
CA ARG A 648 4.24 -27.84 -13.42
C ARG A 648 4.26 -29.36 -13.66
N ASP A 649 3.31 -29.90 -14.42
CA ASP A 649 3.28 -31.32 -14.81
C ASP A 649 4.49 -31.71 -15.67
N GLN A 650 5.14 -30.74 -16.35
CA GLN A 650 6.40 -30.93 -17.07
C GLN A 650 7.64 -30.71 -16.19
N GLY A 651 7.47 -30.45 -14.89
CA GLY A 651 8.54 -30.14 -13.95
C GLY A 651 9.09 -28.71 -14.06
N ILE A 652 8.35 -27.80 -14.68
CA ILE A 652 8.74 -26.39 -14.86
C ILE A 652 8.08 -25.56 -13.77
N ALA A 653 8.89 -24.85 -12.98
CA ALA A 653 8.37 -23.98 -11.92
C ALA A 653 7.83 -22.66 -12.50
N VAL A 654 6.72 -22.16 -11.96
CA VAL A 654 6.02 -21.01 -12.53
C VAL A 654 6.20 -19.77 -11.68
N ILE A 655 6.66 -18.68 -12.31
CA ILE A 655 6.68 -17.33 -11.73
C ILE A 655 5.47 -16.55 -12.26
N ALA A 656 4.60 -16.12 -11.36
CA ALA A 656 3.56 -15.14 -11.65
C ALA A 656 4.09 -13.73 -11.36
N ALA A 657 4.39 -12.97 -12.40
CA ALA A 657 5.03 -11.65 -12.33
C ALA A 657 4.11 -10.49 -12.74
N GLY A 658 4.27 -9.33 -12.09
CA GLY A 658 3.43 -8.15 -12.35
C GLY A 658 2.24 -8.04 -11.39
N ILE A 659 2.43 -8.48 -10.15
CA ILE A 659 1.45 -8.31 -9.07
C ILE A 659 1.53 -6.87 -8.55
N GLU A 660 0.51 -6.06 -8.84
CA GLU A 660 0.46 -4.64 -8.48
C GLU A 660 -0.45 -4.34 -7.28
N ASP A 661 -1.32 -5.30 -6.91
CA ASP A 661 -2.34 -5.11 -5.89
C ASP A 661 -2.75 -6.44 -5.18
N PRO A 662 -3.44 -6.37 -4.02
CA PRO A 662 -3.86 -7.57 -3.28
C PRO A 662 -4.91 -8.44 -3.97
N GLU A 663 -5.75 -7.87 -4.84
CA GLU A 663 -6.79 -8.61 -5.58
C GLU A 663 -6.15 -9.55 -6.61
N THR A 664 -5.13 -9.05 -7.31
CA THR A 664 -4.29 -9.86 -8.20
C THR A 664 -3.61 -11.00 -7.45
N VAL A 665 -3.11 -10.78 -6.23
CA VAL A 665 -2.56 -11.86 -5.39
C VAL A 665 -3.62 -12.93 -5.14
N GLY A 666 -4.80 -12.56 -4.65
CA GLY A 666 -5.85 -13.53 -4.30
C GLY A 666 -6.30 -14.40 -5.48
N ARG A 667 -6.41 -13.81 -6.68
CA ARG A 667 -6.75 -14.55 -7.90
C ARG A 667 -5.64 -15.53 -8.31
N VAL A 668 -4.40 -15.05 -8.32
CA VAL A 668 -3.22 -15.84 -8.74
C VAL A 668 -2.85 -16.92 -7.73
N TRP A 669 -3.05 -16.66 -6.44
CA TRP A 669 -2.73 -17.59 -5.34
C TRP A 669 -3.42 -18.95 -5.51
N ASN A 670 -4.70 -18.92 -5.88
CA ASN A 670 -5.51 -20.11 -6.08
C ASN A 670 -5.05 -20.97 -7.27
N CYS A 671 -4.33 -20.38 -8.23
CA CYS A 671 -3.71 -21.11 -9.34
C CYS A 671 -2.46 -21.90 -8.89
N ARG A 672 -1.98 -21.67 -7.67
CA ARG A 672 -0.80 -22.33 -7.05
C ARG A 672 0.48 -22.24 -7.91
N PRO A 673 0.92 -21.03 -8.31
CA PRO A 673 2.26 -20.87 -8.87
C PRO A 673 3.33 -21.21 -7.83
N ASP A 674 4.57 -21.42 -8.28
CA ASP A 674 5.68 -21.69 -7.37
C ASP A 674 6.30 -20.38 -6.82
N PHE A 675 6.18 -19.29 -7.59
CA PHE A 675 6.72 -17.97 -7.24
C PHE A 675 5.79 -16.81 -7.59
N LEU A 676 5.87 -15.74 -6.80
CA LEU A 676 5.20 -14.46 -7.02
C LEU A 676 6.22 -13.33 -7.18
N GLN A 677 5.93 -12.37 -8.05
CA GLN A 677 6.76 -11.18 -8.24
C GLN A 677 5.89 -9.96 -8.59
N GLY A 678 6.19 -8.80 -8.01
CA GLY A 678 5.54 -7.56 -8.43
C GLY A 678 5.75 -6.40 -7.46
N ASN A 679 5.33 -5.21 -7.89
CA ASN A 679 5.50 -3.96 -7.14
C ASN A 679 4.73 -3.94 -5.81
N TYR A 680 3.64 -4.70 -5.72
CA TYR A 680 2.90 -4.87 -4.47
C TYR A 680 3.75 -5.53 -3.37
N LEU A 681 4.63 -6.46 -3.75
CA LEU A 681 5.55 -7.13 -2.82
C LEU A 681 6.70 -6.20 -2.46
N GLN A 682 7.42 -5.72 -3.47
CA GLN A 682 8.43 -4.68 -3.36
C GLN A 682 8.75 -4.13 -4.76
N MET A 683 8.95 -2.82 -4.84
CA MET A 683 9.48 -2.19 -6.05
C MET A 683 10.96 -2.55 -6.25
N PRO A 684 11.48 -2.56 -7.50
CA PRO A 684 12.90 -2.73 -7.76
C PRO A 684 13.72 -1.66 -7.02
N SER A 685 14.78 -2.06 -6.32
CA SER A 685 15.63 -1.14 -5.56
C SER A 685 17.11 -1.47 -5.71
N THR A 686 18.00 -0.55 -5.35
CA THR A 686 19.45 -0.83 -5.33
C THR A 686 19.86 -1.75 -4.18
N GLU A 687 18.98 -1.99 -3.21
CA GLU A 687 19.25 -2.74 -1.99
C GLU A 687 18.58 -4.13 -2.00
N LEU A 688 19.23 -5.12 -1.40
CA LEU A 688 18.72 -6.48 -1.21
C LEU A 688 18.02 -6.62 0.16
N SER A 689 17.06 -5.74 0.44
CA SER A 689 16.50 -5.56 1.79
C SER A 689 15.23 -6.38 2.08
N PHE A 690 14.84 -7.31 1.20
CA PHE A 690 13.57 -8.03 1.33
C PHE A 690 13.68 -9.13 2.39
N ASP A 691 12.70 -9.20 3.29
CA ASP A 691 12.65 -10.21 4.34
C ASP A 691 11.93 -11.48 3.85
N PHE A 692 12.68 -12.40 3.25
CA PHE A 692 12.13 -13.69 2.77
C PHE A 692 11.65 -14.61 3.89
N THR A 693 11.95 -14.32 5.17
CA THR A 693 11.50 -15.17 6.30
C THR A 693 10.05 -14.90 6.71
N LYS A 694 9.49 -13.75 6.32
CA LYS A 694 8.08 -13.39 6.57
C LYS A 694 7.15 -13.74 5.41
N ALA A 695 7.67 -14.31 4.33
CA ALA A 695 6.89 -14.69 3.17
C ALA A 695 5.91 -15.87 3.44
N ASP A 696 6.10 -16.61 4.54
CA ASP A 696 5.18 -17.68 4.98
C ASP A 696 3.78 -17.16 5.40
N TYR A 697 3.56 -15.84 5.41
CA TYR A 697 2.30 -15.18 5.79
C TYR A 697 1.55 -14.51 4.62
N LEU A 698 2.09 -14.56 3.41
CA LEU A 698 1.33 -14.29 2.18
C LEU A 698 0.42 -15.49 1.89
#